data_AF-A0A498KPF6-F1
#
_entry.id   AF-A0A498KPF6-F1
#
_cell.length_a   1.000
_cell.length_b   1.000
_cell.length_c   1.000
_cell.angle_alpha   90.00
_cell.angle_beta   90.00
_cell.angle_gamma   90.00
#
_symmetry.space_group_name_H-M   'P 1'
#
loop_
_entity.id
_entity.type
_entity.pdbx_description
1 polymer ?
#
loop_
_entity_poly.entity_id
_entity_poly.type
_entity_poly.pdbx_seq_one_letter_code
_entity_poly.pdbx_strand_id
1 'polypeptide(L)'
;MIIEYGFDENPFLVTKLVQMYADCDDLVSAWTLFDKLLNPNVFAWTAILGFYSRHGMYEKCVRAYGEMILKGVLPDGYVFPKVLKACSQLSSVKVGFLVHKDVIIRGFELNVQVCNSLIDMYSKCKDVRSAKQVFDEMVERDLLSWNFMISGYVCNGMLGLAVELFDCMHLDVCEPDVVTLNTVMDAYCRLGHCDEAKRIFEQIKDPNIISWTTLISGFSRIGNHESSLKIFRDMMDGSRVYPDLDSLSAVIVSCRHLGSLLNGKEIHGYGIKIGSGIAFYSSAGPALLILYANCSRIQDAINVFRLMNPADVVSWNAMILGFIDLGLGDLALECFRKMQRAQLPRKFSGLTNLLFNGRNVDTVVNKRKRLRPGKISPQRPVPDHIPRPPYVKSKKSPGIASGPEVHDEKGIECMRASGRLAAQVLEHAGTLVKPGTKTDEIDQAVHQMIIDNGAYPSPLGYGGFPKSVCTSVNECICHGIPDSRALEDGDIVNIDVTVYLNGYHGDTSTTFFCGDVDNEARKLVQVTKECLDKAISICAPGVEYKKIGKTIQDHADKNRYGVVRQFVGHGVGRVFHADPVILHFRNNDSGRMLLNQTFTIEPMLTMGSYNAVMWDDNWTVVTEDGSLSAQFEHTILITEDGAEILTQC
;
A
#
# COMPACT_ATOMS: atom_id res chain seq x y z
N MET A 1 -44.97 -9.89 30.08
CA MET A 1 -45.86 -9.06 29.23
C MET A 1 -45.74 -9.31 27.73
N ILE A 2 -44.67 -8.98 26.99
CA ILE A 2 -44.73 -9.08 25.50
C ILE A 2 -44.93 -10.54 24.99
N ILE A 3 -44.21 -11.50 25.60
CA ILE A 3 -44.33 -12.94 25.28
C ILE A 3 -45.65 -13.53 25.80
N GLU A 4 -46.15 -13.04 26.94
CA GLU A 4 -47.41 -13.53 27.55
C GLU A 4 -48.67 -13.08 26.80
N TYR A 5 -48.59 -12.01 26.00
CA TYR A 5 -49.73 -11.46 25.26
C TYR A 5 -49.67 -11.73 23.74
N GLY A 6 -48.74 -12.59 23.26
CA GLY A 6 -48.68 -13.03 21.86
C GLY A 6 -48.18 -11.97 20.86
N PHE A 7 -47.49 -10.94 21.33
CA PHE A 7 -46.92 -9.90 20.46
C PHE A 7 -45.60 -10.30 19.80
N ASP A 8 -45.07 -11.49 20.10
CA ASP A 8 -43.84 -12.05 19.53
C ASP A 8 -44.00 -12.58 18.10
N GLU A 9 -45.23 -12.60 17.57
CA GLU A 9 -45.50 -12.91 16.16
C GLU A 9 -45.45 -11.67 15.25
N ASN A 10 -45.43 -10.45 15.79
CA ASN A 10 -45.40 -9.23 14.99
C ASN A 10 -43.95 -8.85 14.60
N PRO A 11 -43.55 -8.97 13.31
CA PRO A 11 -42.16 -8.75 12.91
C PRO A 11 -41.64 -7.33 13.21
N PHE A 12 -42.53 -6.33 13.25
CA PHE A 12 -42.17 -4.96 13.59
C PHE A 12 -41.82 -4.81 15.07
N LEU A 13 -42.63 -5.38 15.96
CA LEU A 13 -42.36 -5.35 17.42
C LEU A 13 -41.11 -6.14 17.77
N VAL A 14 -40.93 -7.32 17.16
CA VAL A 14 -39.73 -8.15 17.36
C VAL A 14 -38.48 -7.42 16.88
N THR A 15 -38.51 -6.76 15.71
CA THR A 15 -37.39 -5.92 15.21
C THR A 15 -37.01 -4.83 16.22
N LYS A 16 -37.99 -4.16 16.82
CA LYS A 16 -37.75 -3.11 17.83
C LYS A 16 -37.13 -3.66 19.11
N LEU A 17 -37.53 -4.87 19.53
CA LEU A 17 -36.92 -5.53 20.68
C LEU A 17 -35.50 -5.98 20.40
N VAL A 18 -35.21 -6.51 19.20
CA VAL A 18 -33.84 -6.83 18.78
C VAL A 18 -32.95 -5.58 18.86
N GLN A 19 -33.42 -4.44 18.37
CA GLN A 19 -32.70 -3.15 18.49
C GLN A 19 -32.43 -2.80 19.95
N MET A 20 -33.47 -2.83 20.79
CA MET A 20 -33.35 -2.47 22.21
C MET A 20 -32.35 -3.36 22.95
N TYR A 21 -32.44 -4.69 22.79
CA TYR A 21 -31.50 -5.61 23.44
C TYR A 21 -30.06 -5.45 22.91
N ALA A 22 -29.89 -5.24 21.60
CA ALA A 22 -28.57 -4.98 21.00
C ALA A 22 -27.95 -3.65 21.47
N ASP A 23 -28.76 -2.64 21.81
CA ASP A 23 -28.30 -1.37 22.36
C ASP A 23 -28.07 -1.42 23.88
N CYS A 24 -28.62 -2.42 24.58
CA CYS A 24 -28.36 -2.72 26.00
C CYS A 24 -27.22 -3.74 26.21
N ASP A 25 -26.45 -4.03 25.17
CA ASP A 25 -25.37 -5.01 25.12
C ASP A 25 -25.77 -6.47 25.48
N ASP A 26 -27.07 -6.80 25.43
CA ASP A 26 -27.57 -8.17 25.61
C ASP A 26 -27.72 -8.88 24.25
N LEU A 27 -26.59 -9.35 23.74
CA LEU A 27 -26.52 -10.05 22.46
C LEU A 27 -27.34 -11.35 22.44
N VAL A 28 -27.44 -12.05 23.58
CA VAL A 28 -28.08 -13.36 23.65
C VAL A 28 -29.59 -13.21 23.45
N SER A 29 -30.22 -12.27 24.15
CA SER A 29 -31.64 -11.96 23.98
C SER A 29 -31.91 -11.40 22.58
N ALA A 30 -31.01 -10.54 22.06
CA ALA A 30 -31.14 -9.98 20.72
C ALA A 30 -31.14 -11.07 19.63
N TRP A 31 -30.22 -12.03 19.67
CA TRP A 31 -30.19 -13.15 18.72
C TRP A 31 -31.36 -14.11 18.89
N THR A 32 -31.77 -14.41 20.13
CA THR A 32 -32.92 -15.28 20.40
C THR A 32 -34.19 -14.73 19.75
N LEU A 33 -34.38 -13.40 19.77
CA LEU A 33 -35.51 -12.74 19.10
C LEU A 33 -35.30 -12.62 17.59
N PHE A 34 -34.06 -12.41 17.15
CA PHE A 34 -33.72 -12.35 15.73
C PHE A 34 -33.99 -13.69 15.03
N ASP A 35 -33.68 -14.82 15.65
CA ASP A 35 -33.91 -16.16 15.11
C ASP A 35 -35.41 -16.51 14.98
N LYS A 36 -36.29 -15.83 15.73
CA LYS A 36 -37.74 -15.96 15.57
C LYS A 36 -38.27 -15.26 14.31
N LEU A 37 -37.50 -14.35 13.71
CA LEU A 37 -37.91 -13.67 12.48
C LEU A 37 -37.69 -14.58 11.26
N LEU A 38 -38.78 -15.09 10.68
CA LEU A 38 -38.75 -15.83 9.41
C LEU A 38 -38.10 -15.03 8.27
N ASN A 39 -38.42 -13.73 8.19
CA ASN A 39 -37.88 -12.79 7.21
C ASN A 39 -37.37 -11.51 7.92
N PRO A 40 -36.14 -11.52 8.48
CA PRO A 40 -35.59 -10.34 9.15
C PRO A 40 -35.39 -9.20 8.15
N ASN A 41 -35.94 -8.02 8.46
CA ASN A 41 -35.78 -6.82 7.63
C ASN A 41 -34.42 -6.14 7.86
N VAL A 42 -34.12 -5.12 7.05
CA VAL A 42 -32.85 -4.35 7.13
C VAL A 42 -32.59 -3.75 8.52
N PHE A 43 -33.64 -3.37 9.24
CA PHE A 43 -33.53 -2.78 10.58
C PHE A 43 -33.07 -3.77 11.65
N ALA A 44 -33.52 -5.03 11.56
CA ALA A 44 -33.07 -6.10 12.45
C ALA A 44 -31.60 -6.45 12.18
N TRP A 45 -31.22 -6.56 10.90
CA TRP A 45 -29.82 -6.79 10.51
C TRP A 45 -28.90 -5.66 10.93
N THR A 46 -29.34 -4.40 10.77
CA THR A 46 -28.57 -3.22 11.16
C THR A 46 -28.26 -3.20 12.66
N ALA A 47 -29.18 -3.69 13.50
CA ALA A 47 -28.99 -3.81 14.94
C ALA A 47 -27.88 -4.82 15.28
N ILE A 48 -27.95 -6.02 14.71
CA ILE A 48 -26.96 -7.10 14.92
C ILE A 48 -25.58 -6.69 14.40
N LEU A 49 -25.51 -6.14 13.18
CA LEU A 49 -24.27 -5.63 12.60
C LEU A 49 -23.68 -4.49 13.44
N GLY A 50 -24.55 -3.62 13.96
CA GLY A 50 -24.18 -2.52 14.84
C GLY A 50 -23.54 -3.00 16.13
N PHE A 51 -24.17 -3.98 16.79
CA PHE A 51 -23.62 -4.63 17.97
C PHE A 51 -22.21 -5.18 17.70
N TYR A 52 -22.03 -5.98 16.64
CA TYR A 52 -20.74 -6.59 16.34
C TYR A 52 -19.65 -5.56 16.03
N SER A 53 -20.00 -4.51 15.29
CA SER A 53 -19.08 -3.43 14.94
C SER A 53 -18.64 -2.60 16.15
N ARG A 54 -19.53 -2.38 17.13
CA ARG A 54 -19.20 -1.68 18.39
C ARG A 54 -18.29 -2.48 19.32
N HIS A 55 -18.46 -3.81 19.38
CA HIS A 55 -17.71 -4.70 20.27
C HIS A 55 -16.44 -5.30 19.66
N GLY A 56 -16.01 -4.83 18.49
CA GLY A 56 -14.80 -5.34 17.84
C GLY A 56 -14.93 -6.76 17.27
N MET A 57 -16.15 -7.30 17.15
CA MET A 57 -16.41 -8.63 16.60
C MET A 57 -16.48 -8.59 15.06
N TYR A 58 -15.42 -8.08 14.43
CA TYR A 58 -15.43 -7.70 13.01
C TYR A 58 -15.67 -8.87 12.06
N GLU A 59 -15.10 -10.05 12.33
CA GLU A 59 -15.35 -11.25 11.51
C GLU A 59 -16.81 -11.70 11.53
N LYS A 60 -17.48 -11.57 12.68
CA LYS A 60 -18.90 -11.89 12.82
C LYS A 60 -19.76 -10.85 12.09
N CYS A 61 -19.36 -9.58 12.15
CA CYS A 61 -20.00 -8.49 11.41
C CYS A 61 -19.98 -8.77 9.89
N VAL A 62 -18.82 -9.12 9.33
CA VAL A 62 -18.69 -9.44 7.89
C VAL A 62 -19.49 -10.69 7.52
N ARG A 63 -19.48 -11.74 8.35
CA ARG A 63 -20.29 -12.95 8.12
C ARG A 63 -21.79 -12.66 8.13
N ALA A 64 -22.27 -11.92 9.13
CA ALA A 64 -23.68 -11.52 9.22
C ALA A 64 -24.12 -10.67 8.02
N TYR A 65 -23.23 -9.82 7.48
CA TYR A 65 -23.51 -9.09 6.23
C TYR A 65 -23.69 -10.06 5.05
N GLY A 66 -22.79 -11.04 4.91
CA GLY A 66 -22.92 -12.08 3.88
C GLY A 66 -24.25 -12.85 3.98
N GLU A 67 -24.68 -13.20 5.20
CA GLU A 67 -25.97 -13.86 5.44
C GLU A 67 -27.16 -12.98 5.08
N MET A 68 -27.11 -11.67 5.41
CA MET A 68 -28.13 -10.70 5.02
C MET A 68 -28.32 -10.67 3.50
N ILE A 69 -27.22 -10.64 2.74
CA ILE A 69 -27.23 -10.65 1.28
C ILE A 69 -27.76 -11.99 0.73
N LEU A 70 -27.34 -13.12 1.31
CA LEU A 70 -27.82 -14.45 0.91
C LEU A 70 -29.33 -14.64 1.15
N LYS A 71 -29.90 -14.00 2.18
CA LYS A 71 -31.36 -13.97 2.41
C LYS A 71 -32.10 -12.95 1.53
N GLY A 72 -31.41 -12.29 0.60
CA GLY A 72 -32.00 -11.33 -0.34
C GLY A 72 -32.41 -10.00 0.28
N VAL A 73 -31.93 -9.68 1.49
CA VAL A 73 -32.25 -8.41 2.16
C VAL A 73 -31.29 -7.33 1.67
N LEU A 74 -31.84 -6.23 1.18
CA LEU A 74 -31.04 -5.15 0.60
C LEU A 74 -30.42 -4.27 1.70
N PRO A 75 -29.10 -4.01 1.66
CA PRO A 75 -28.43 -3.10 2.58
C PRO A 75 -28.79 -1.65 2.28
N ASP A 76 -28.85 -0.85 3.35
CA ASP A 76 -29.08 0.59 3.29
C ASP A 76 -27.83 1.37 3.74
N GLY A 77 -27.92 2.71 3.70
CA GLY A 77 -26.85 3.61 4.14
C GLY A 77 -26.41 3.44 5.60
N TYR A 78 -27.18 2.77 6.46
CA TYR A 78 -26.81 2.50 7.86
C TYR A 78 -26.06 1.19 8.04
N VAL A 79 -26.22 0.25 7.11
CA VAL A 79 -25.50 -1.03 7.08
C VAL A 79 -24.06 -0.82 6.64
N PHE A 80 -23.84 -0.12 5.52
CA PHE A 80 -22.51 -0.01 4.90
C PHE A 80 -21.41 0.50 5.85
N PRO A 81 -21.60 1.60 6.62
CA PRO A 81 -20.58 2.08 7.56
C PRO A 81 -20.13 1.04 8.59
N LYS A 82 -21.06 0.19 9.07
CA LYS A 82 -20.77 -0.83 10.09
C LYS A 82 -19.86 -1.92 9.55
N VAL A 83 -20.15 -2.35 8.32
CA VAL A 83 -19.42 -3.43 7.62
C VAL A 83 -18.08 -2.91 7.10
N LEU A 84 -18.04 -1.70 6.53
CA LEU A 84 -16.81 -1.06 6.09
C LEU A 84 -15.85 -0.82 7.26
N LYS A 85 -16.36 -0.41 8.43
CA LYS A 85 -15.56 -0.37 9.67
C LYS A 85 -14.99 -1.74 10.03
N ALA A 86 -15.77 -2.82 9.90
CA ALA A 86 -15.26 -4.17 10.14
C ALA A 86 -14.16 -4.56 9.12
N CYS A 87 -14.32 -4.22 7.84
CA CYS A 87 -13.30 -4.46 6.80
C CYS A 87 -12.00 -3.68 7.08
N SER A 88 -12.13 -2.41 7.47
CA SER A 88 -11.05 -1.51 7.88
C SER A 88 -10.21 -2.14 9.00
N GLN A 89 -10.88 -2.62 10.06
CA GLN A 89 -10.21 -3.21 11.24
C GLN A 89 -9.60 -4.59 10.96
N LEU A 90 -10.16 -5.35 10.01
CA LEU A 90 -9.58 -6.61 9.54
C LEU A 90 -8.49 -6.41 8.47
N SER A 91 -8.23 -5.17 8.05
CA SER A 91 -7.36 -4.86 6.90
C SER A 91 -7.74 -5.64 5.63
N SER A 92 -9.03 -5.92 5.44
CA SER A 92 -9.54 -6.79 4.38
C SER A 92 -10.05 -5.98 3.19
N VAL A 93 -9.12 -5.59 2.31
CA VAL A 93 -9.45 -4.81 1.10
C VAL A 93 -10.40 -5.55 0.16
N LYS A 94 -10.30 -6.88 0.08
CA LYS A 94 -11.14 -7.71 -0.79
C LYS A 94 -12.61 -7.63 -0.42
N VAL A 95 -12.92 -7.76 0.88
CA VAL A 95 -14.31 -7.65 1.36
C VAL A 95 -14.78 -6.21 1.24
N GLY A 96 -13.93 -5.24 1.61
CA GLY A 96 -14.25 -3.82 1.46
C GLY A 96 -14.61 -3.43 0.03
N PHE A 97 -13.89 -3.96 -0.96
CA PHE A 97 -14.17 -3.76 -2.38
C PHE A 97 -15.54 -4.34 -2.80
N LEU A 98 -15.90 -5.53 -2.33
CA LEU A 98 -17.22 -6.11 -2.61
C LEU A 98 -18.34 -5.26 -1.99
N VAL A 99 -18.14 -4.77 -0.77
CA VAL A 99 -19.10 -3.88 -0.10
C VAL A 99 -19.18 -2.54 -0.84
N HIS A 100 -18.07 -2.00 -1.35
CA HIS A 100 -18.07 -0.78 -2.16
C HIS A 100 -18.82 -0.97 -3.49
N LYS A 101 -18.66 -2.11 -4.15
CA LYS A 101 -19.47 -2.47 -5.32
C LYS A 101 -20.96 -2.45 -4.99
N ASP A 102 -21.35 -3.01 -3.84
CA ASP A 102 -22.75 -2.98 -3.39
C ASP A 102 -23.23 -1.54 -3.12
N VAL A 103 -22.38 -0.68 -2.54
CA VAL A 103 -22.69 0.76 -2.34
C VAL A 103 -23.08 1.43 -3.66
N ILE A 104 -22.29 1.24 -4.72
CA ILE A 104 -22.54 1.81 -6.05
C ILE A 104 -23.82 1.25 -6.67
N ILE A 105 -23.99 -0.09 -6.65
CA ILE A 105 -25.17 -0.74 -7.23
C ILE A 105 -26.47 -0.28 -6.54
N ARG A 106 -26.39 0.10 -5.27
CA ARG A 106 -27.54 0.52 -4.46
C ARG A 106 -27.77 2.04 -4.44
N GLY A 107 -26.92 2.84 -5.10
CA GLY A 107 -27.10 4.29 -5.19
C GLY A 107 -26.67 5.06 -3.94
N PHE A 108 -25.71 4.53 -3.17
CA PHE A 108 -25.19 5.18 -1.94
C PHE A 108 -23.80 5.81 -2.13
N GLU A 109 -23.28 5.85 -3.35
CA GLU A 109 -21.97 6.42 -3.70
C GLU A 109 -21.84 7.92 -3.46
N LEU A 110 -22.96 8.64 -3.32
CA LEU A 110 -23.00 10.07 -2.96
C LEU A 110 -23.31 10.31 -1.48
N ASN A 111 -23.51 9.26 -0.68
CA ASN A 111 -23.81 9.42 0.75
C ASN A 111 -22.53 9.70 1.54
N VAL A 112 -22.40 10.92 2.08
CA VAL A 112 -21.21 11.39 2.82
C VAL A 112 -20.76 10.42 3.92
N GLN A 113 -21.67 9.84 4.69
CA GLN A 113 -21.32 8.91 5.77
C GLN A 113 -20.75 7.58 5.24
N VAL A 114 -21.29 7.10 4.12
CA VAL A 114 -20.79 5.90 3.43
C VAL A 114 -19.42 6.19 2.81
N CYS A 115 -19.26 7.31 2.11
CA CYS A 115 -17.99 7.74 1.53
C CYS A 115 -16.89 7.90 2.60
N ASN A 116 -17.20 8.54 3.72
CA ASN A 116 -16.28 8.66 4.86
C ASN A 116 -15.82 7.28 5.38
N SER A 117 -16.74 6.31 5.44
CA SER A 117 -16.41 4.94 5.85
C SER A 117 -15.57 4.20 4.80
N LEU A 118 -15.77 4.48 3.51
CA LEU A 118 -14.95 3.96 2.41
C LEU A 118 -13.53 4.53 2.46
N ILE A 119 -13.38 5.84 2.68
CA ILE A 119 -12.08 6.50 2.82
C ILE A 119 -11.29 5.88 3.97
N ASP A 120 -11.91 5.71 5.16
CA ASP A 120 -11.25 5.06 6.31
C ASP A 120 -10.83 3.63 5.99
N MET A 121 -11.73 2.85 5.36
CA MET A 121 -11.50 1.46 5.01
C MET A 121 -10.33 1.30 4.04
N TYR A 122 -10.36 2.02 2.90
CA TYR A 122 -9.29 1.97 1.92
C TYR A 122 -7.96 2.46 2.49
N SER A 123 -7.99 3.55 3.26
CA SER A 123 -6.79 4.10 3.91
C SER A 123 -6.13 3.11 4.86
N LYS A 124 -6.89 2.44 5.73
CA LYS A 124 -6.35 1.42 6.66
C LYS A 124 -5.96 0.12 5.96
N CYS A 125 -6.58 -0.19 4.82
CA CYS A 125 -6.19 -1.28 3.94
C CYS A 125 -4.97 -1.00 3.05
N LYS A 126 -4.27 0.13 3.26
CA LYS A 126 -3.07 0.53 2.51
C LYS A 126 -3.33 0.86 1.03
N ASP A 127 -4.59 1.06 0.65
CA ASP A 127 -4.98 1.48 -0.70
C ASP A 127 -5.46 2.94 -0.67
N VAL A 128 -4.50 3.86 -0.48
CA VAL A 128 -4.81 5.28 -0.37
C VAL A 128 -5.23 5.90 -1.70
N ARG A 129 -4.88 5.27 -2.83
CA ARG A 129 -5.32 5.73 -4.16
C ARG A 129 -6.84 5.64 -4.27
N SER A 130 -7.41 4.48 -3.94
CA SER A 130 -8.87 4.31 -3.89
C SER A 130 -9.53 5.22 -2.84
N ALA A 131 -8.89 5.41 -1.68
CA ALA A 131 -9.40 6.35 -0.68
C ALA A 131 -9.46 7.78 -1.22
N LYS A 132 -8.41 8.23 -1.91
CA LYS A 132 -8.34 9.57 -2.52
C LYS A 132 -9.33 9.73 -3.67
N GLN A 133 -9.53 8.69 -4.47
CA GLN A 133 -10.54 8.70 -5.52
C GLN A 133 -11.95 8.93 -4.95
N VAL A 134 -12.32 8.17 -3.91
CA VAL A 134 -13.61 8.36 -3.23
C VAL A 134 -13.72 9.80 -2.70
N PHE A 135 -12.68 10.31 -2.04
CA PHE A 135 -12.65 11.69 -1.54
C PHE A 135 -12.82 12.73 -2.67
N ASP A 136 -12.20 12.53 -3.82
CA ASP A 136 -12.27 13.46 -4.96
C ASP A 136 -13.62 13.46 -5.67
N GLU A 137 -14.29 12.31 -5.72
CA GLU A 137 -15.62 12.15 -6.32
C GLU A 137 -16.75 12.69 -5.44
N MET A 138 -16.51 12.92 -4.14
CA MET A 138 -17.49 13.53 -3.23
C MET A 138 -17.83 14.97 -3.66
N VAL A 139 -19.13 15.23 -3.85
CA VAL A 139 -19.67 16.56 -4.13
C VAL A 139 -19.67 17.45 -2.89
N GLU A 140 -20.08 16.88 -1.76
CA GLU A 140 -20.07 17.52 -0.44
C GLU A 140 -19.09 16.79 0.48
N ARG A 141 -18.28 17.56 1.21
CA ARG A 141 -17.30 17.04 2.17
C ARG A 141 -17.54 17.67 3.52
N ASP A 142 -17.63 16.85 4.55
CA ASP A 142 -17.71 17.32 5.93
C ASP A 142 -16.32 17.25 6.60
N LEU A 143 -16.22 17.79 7.80
CA LEU A 143 -14.99 17.72 8.61
C LEU A 143 -14.45 16.29 8.75
N LEU A 144 -15.33 15.28 8.82
CA LEU A 144 -14.93 13.88 8.90
C LEU A 144 -14.29 13.39 7.59
N SER A 145 -14.79 13.81 6.42
CA SER A 145 -14.18 13.51 5.12
C SER A 145 -12.72 13.94 5.08
N TRP A 146 -12.45 15.18 5.50
CA TRP A 146 -11.10 15.74 5.56
C TRP A 146 -10.24 15.01 6.57
N ASN A 147 -10.76 14.77 7.79
CA ASN A 147 -10.04 14.06 8.84
C ASN A 147 -9.65 12.64 8.42
N PHE A 148 -10.55 11.89 7.79
CA PHE A 148 -10.24 10.54 7.30
C PHE A 148 -9.18 10.54 6.21
N MET A 149 -9.23 11.50 5.27
CA MET A 149 -8.25 11.56 4.19
C MET A 149 -6.86 12.02 4.68
N ILE A 150 -6.80 13.06 5.53
CA ILE A 150 -5.56 13.55 6.15
C ILE A 150 -4.94 12.44 7.01
N SER A 151 -5.74 11.80 7.89
CA SER A 151 -5.27 10.65 8.67
C SER A 151 -4.84 9.48 7.78
N GLY A 152 -5.56 9.24 6.69
CA GLY A 152 -5.23 8.23 5.70
C GLY A 152 -3.84 8.45 5.09
N TYR A 153 -3.49 9.68 4.73
CA TYR A 153 -2.15 10.01 4.27
C TYR A 153 -1.08 9.81 5.36
N VAL A 154 -1.31 10.30 6.58
CA VAL A 154 -0.35 10.17 7.70
C VAL A 154 -0.09 8.71 8.06
N CYS A 155 -1.14 7.88 8.16
CA CYS A 155 -1.05 6.45 8.49
C CYS A 155 -0.34 5.62 7.40
N ASN A 156 -0.20 6.16 6.20
CA ASN A 156 0.47 5.53 5.07
C ASN A 156 1.81 6.19 4.70
N GLY A 157 2.31 7.11 5.54
CA GLY A 157 3.61 7.75 5.34
C GLY A 157 3.65 8.83 4.27
N MET A 158 2.51 9.21 3.67
CA MET A 158 2.40 10.28 2.68
C MET A 158 2.26 11.65 3.37
N LEU A 159 3.26 12.01 4.17
CA LEU A 159 3.18 13.16 5.08
C LEU A 159 3.07 14.50 4.35
N GLY A 160 3.76 14.66 3.20
CA GLY A 160 3.68 15.87 2.38
C GLY A 160 2.25 16.12 1.88
N LEU A 161 1.62 15.08 1.32
CA LEU A 161 0.23 15.15 0.84
C LEU A 161 -0.76 15.44 1.98
N ALA A 162 -0.49 14.96 3.20
CA ALA A 162 -1.32 15.26 4.36
C ALA A 162 -1.30 16.76 4.72
N VAL A 163 -0.12 17.38 4.68
CA VAL A 163 0.06 18.82 4.94
C VAL A 163 -0.56 19.65 3.82
N GLU A 164 -0.32 19.29 2.56
CA GLU A 164 -0.94 19.97 1.41
C GLU A 164 -2.48 19.92 1.47
N LEU A 165 -3.03 18.77 1.88
CA LEU A 165 -4.48 18.61 2.01
C LEU A 165 -5.04 19.44 3.19
N PHE A 166 -4.29 19.57 4.27
CA PHE A 166 -4.66 20.46 5.39
C PHE A 166 -4.68 21.94 4.98
N ASP A 167 -3.76 22.37 4.13
CA ASP A 167 -3.79 23.73 3.57
C ASP A 167 -5.03 23.93 2.67
N CYS A 168 -5.41 22.92 1.88
CA CYS A 168 -6.62 22.96 1.07
C CYS A 168 -7.91 23.04 1.91
N MET A 169 -7.93 22.40 3.09
CA MET A 169 -9.08 22.45 4.00
C MET A 169 -9.42 23.88 4.44
N HIS A 170 -8.41 24.72 4.64
CA HIS A 170 -8.60 26.14 4.96
C HIS A 170 -9.16 26.94 3.77
N LEU A 171 -8.74 26.60 2.54
CA LEU A 171 -9.24 27.23 1.32
C LEU A 171 -10.74 26.94 1.10
N ASP A 172 -11.20 25.76 1.51
CA ASP A 172 -12.61 25.35 1.46
C ASP A 172 -13.43 25.85 2.67
N VAL A 173 -12.88 26.74 3.50
CA VAL A 173 -13.53 27.35 4.68
C VAL A 173 -14.02 26.29 5.68
N CYS A 174 -13.30 25.17 5.78
CA CYS A 174 -13.56 24.12 6.75
C CYS A 174 -12.60 24.28 7.93
N GLU A 175 -13.12 24.65 9.10
CA GLU A 175 -12.29 24.87 10.29
C GLU A 175 -11.78 23.54 10.86
N PRO A 176 -10.47 23.38 11.07
CA PRO A 176 -9.90 22.15 11.63
C PRO A 176 -10.30 21.98 13.10
N ASP A 177 -10.60 20.74 13.49
CA ASP A 177 -10.83 20.39 14.89
C ASP A 177 -9.54 19.88 15.57
N VAL A 178 -9.63 19.60 16.86
CA VAL A 178 -8.50 19.07 17.62
C VAL A 178 -7.96 17.74 17.04
N VAL A 179 -8.81 16.95 16.37
CA VAL A 179 -8.39 15.69 15.73
C VAL A 179 -7.58 15.99 14.46
N THR A 180 -8.01 16.93 13.64
CA THR A 180 -7.27 17.43 12.48
C THR A 180 -5.90 17.96 12.92
N LEU A 181 -5.88 18.87 13.89
CA LEU A 181 -4.66 19.53 14.37
C LEU A 181 -3.68 18.52 14.97
N ASN A 182 -4.15 17.54 15.75
CA ASN A 182 -3.30 16.48 16.30
C ASN A 182 -2.68 15.61 15.19
N THR A 183 -3.45 15.29 14.16
CA THR A 183 -2.99 14.43 13.05
C THR A 183 -1.93 15.15 12.20
N VAL A 184 -2.15 16.43 11.90
CA VAL A 184 -1.18 17.27 11.15
C VAL A 184 0.05 17.57 11.99
N MET A 185 -0.10 17.80 13.29
CA MET A 185 1.02 17.94 14.23
C MET A 185 1.91 16.69 14.24
N ASP A 186 1.33 15.48 14.24
CA ASP A 186 2.10 14.23 14.11
C ASP A 186 2.81 14.16 12.75
N ALA A 187 2.15 14.59 11.66
CA ALA A 187 2.75 14.66 10.34
C ALA A 187 4.00 15.56 10.32
N TYR A 188 3.90 16.78 10.87
CA TYR A 188 5.02 17.70 11.00
C TYR A 188 6.15 17.11 11.87
N CYS A 189 5.81 16.44 12.97
CA CYS A 189 6.81 15.74 13.78
C CYS A 189 7.51 14.63 12.99
N ARG A 190 6.80 13.87 12.15
CA ARG A 190 7.41 12.82 11.31
C ARG A 190 8.27 13.38 10.17
N LEU A 191 7.96 14.59 9.68
CA LEU A 191 8.79 15.33 8.72
C LEU A 191 10.01 16.02 9.35
N GLY A 192 10.08 16.08 10.69
CA GLY A 192 11.14 16.82 11.40
C GLY A 192 10.88 18.33 11.50
N HIS A 193 9.71 18.81 11.09
CA HIS A 193 9.30 20.21 11.15
C HIS A 193 8.79 20.58 12.55
N CYS A 194 9.67 20.54 13.54
CA CYS A 194 9.34 20.74 14.96
C CYS A 194 8.69 22.09 15.27
N ASP A 195 9.09 23.16 14.57
CA ASP A 195 8.56 24.51 14.83
C ASP A 195 7.11 24.64 14.36
N GLU A 196 6.76 24.04 13.21
CA GLU A 196 5.38 24.00 12.74
C GLU A 196 4.49 23.17 13.67
N ALA A 197 5.00 22.01 14.14
CA ALA A 197 4.27 21.19 15.10
C ALA A 197 3.94 21.95 16.40
N LYS A 198 4.87 22.78 16.90
CA LYS A 198 4.63 23.66 18.06
C LYS A 198 3.62 24.76 17.75
N ARG A 199 3.70 25.41 16.59
CA ARG A 199 2.72 26.43 16.20
C ARG A 199 1.31 25.86 16.11
N ILE A 200 1.14 24.65 15.56
CA ILE A 200 -0.15 23.96 15.55
C ILE A 200 -0.63 23.70 16.98
N PHE A 201 0.25 23.24 17.87
CA PHE A 201 -0.09 23.03 19.27
C PHE A 201 -0.57 24.31 19.99
N GLU A 202 0.08 25.44 19.73
CA GLU A 202 -0.29 26.75 20.29
C GLU A 202 -1.66 27.27 19.80
N GLN A 203 -2.14 26.81 18.64
CA GLN A 203 -3.49 27.12 18.14
C GLN A 203 -4.58 26.35 18.88
N ILE A 204 -4.24 25.24 19.57
CA ILE A 204 -5.19 24.45 20.32
C ILE A 204 -5.50 25.16 21.64
N LYS A 205 -6.70 25.74 21.74
CA LYS A 205 -7.14 26.50 22.93
C LYS A 205 -7.14 25.66 24.22
N ASP A 206 -7.60 24.41 24.12
CA ASP A 206 -7.70 23.47 25.24
C ASP A 206 -7.05 22.11 24.86
N PRO A 207 -5.71 21.99 24.91
CA PRO A 207 -5.01 20.77 24.50
C PRO A 207 -5.38 19.59 25.38
N ASN A 208 -5.86 18.51 24.76
CA ASN A 208 -6.19 17.27 25.46
C ASN A 208 -4.96 16.34 25.56
N ILE A 209 -5.10 15.19 26.20
CA ILE A 209 -3.99 14.23 26.37
C ILE A 209 -3.38 13.81 25.03
N ILE A 210 -4.18 13.64 23.98
CA ILE A 210 -3.68 13.24 22.66
C ILE A 210 -2.78 14.34 22.08
N SER A 211 -3.14 15.61 22.25
CA SER A 211 -2.32 16.74 21.80
C SER A 211 -0.94 16.74 22.47
N TRP A 212 -0.91 16.60 23.80
CA TRP A 212 0.35 16.52 24.55
C TRP A 212 1.17 15.28 24.18
N THR A 213 0.55 14.10 24.17
CA THR A 213 1.20 12.82 23.83
C THR A 213 1.81 12.86 22.44
N THR A 214 1.11 13.44 21.45
CA THR A 214 1.60 13.58 20.08
C THR A 214 2.89 14.40 20.03
N LEU A 215 2.92 15.55 20.72
CA LEU A 215 4.10 16.42 20.74
C LEU A 215 5.26 15.79 21.53
N ILE A 216 5.00 15.19 22.69
CA ILE A 216 6.02 14.52 23.51
C ILE A 216 6.66 13.36 22.74
N SER A 217 5.85 12.53 22.10
CA SER A 217 6.28 11.37 21.31
C SER A 217 7.00 11.78 20.03
N GLY A 218 6.48 12.81 19.34
CA GLY A 218 7.09 13.38 18.16
C GLY A 218 8.51 13.88 18.43
N PHE A 219 8.68 14.72 19.45
CA PHE A 219 9.99 15.27 19.82
C PHE A 219 10.96 14.20 20.34
N SER A 220 10.45 13.21 21.09
CA SER A 220 11.26 12.06 21.54
C SER A 220 11.81 11.26 20.35
N ARG A 221 10.96 10.97 19.35
CA ARG A 221 11.31 10.21 18.15
C ARG A 221 12.33 10.90 17.24
N ILE A 222 12.28 12.23 17.14
CA ILE A 222 13.22 13.04 16.35
C ILE A 222 14.59 13.18 17.05
N GLY A 223 14.67 12.82 18.34
CA GLY A 223 15.89 12.94 19.15
C GLY A 223 15.97 14.24 19.96
N ASN A 224 14.95 15.09 19.92
CA ASN A 224 14.89 16.32 20.73
C ASN A 224 14.35 16.01 22.13
N HIS A 225 15.13 15.22 22.88
CA HIS A 225 14.74 14.67 24.17
C HIS A 225 14.56 15.72 25.27
N GLU A 226 15.33 16.82 25.23
CA GLU A 226 15.18 17.93 26.18
C GLU A 226 13.83 18.63 26.02
N SER A 227 13.44 18.93 24.78
CA SER A 227 12.12 19.53 24.51
C SER A 227 11.00 18.57 24.87
N SER A 228 11.13 17.28 24.54
CA SER A 228 10.16 16.24 24.93
C SER A 228 9.93 16.20 26.45
N LEU A 229 11.01 16.25 27.24
CA LEU A 229 10.92 16.28 28.70
C LEU A 229 10.34 17.61 29.23
N LYS A 230 10.69 18.75 28.61
CA LYS A 230 10.12 20.05 28.95
C LYS A 230 8.60 20.08 28.72
N ILE A 231 8.15 19.63 27.55
CA ILE A 231 6.73 19.58 27.18
C ILE A 231 5.95 18.68 28.14
N PHE A 232 6.53 17.54 28.55
CA PHE A 232 5.92 16.69 29.58
C PHE A 232 5.76 17.40 30.92
N ARG A 233 6.74 18.21 31.35
CA ARG A 233 6.62 19.02 32.57
C ARG A 233 5.57 20.11 32.43
N ASP A 234 5.54 20.80 31.29
CA ASP A 234 4.53 21.84 31.01
C ASP A 234 3.11 21.24 31.06
N MET A 235 2.93 20.00 30.57
CA MET A 235 1.68 19.24 30.74
C MET A 235 1.33 19.03 32.21
N MET A 236 2.29 18.62 33.04
CA MET A 236 2.09 18.34 34.47
C MET A 236 1.86 19.59 35.33
N ASP A 237 2.49 20.71 34.99
CA ASP A 237 2.48 21.95 35.78
C ASP A 237 1.31 22.88 35.40
N GLY A 238 0.91 22.90 34.12
CA GLY A 238 -0.02 23.88 33.58
C GLY A 238 -1.43 23.36 33.26
N SER A 239 -1.62 22.04 33.13
CA SER A 239 -2.87 21.47 32.59
C SER A 239 -3.55 20.51 33.57
N ARG A 240 -4.89 20.47 33.59
CA ARG A 240 -5.66 19.45 34.34
C ARG A 240 -5.72 18.10 33.59
N VAL A 241 -4.66 17.77 32.86
CA VAL A 241 -4.58 16.61 31.98
C VAL A 241 -3.59 15.61 32.58
N TYR A 242 -3.99 14.35 32.66
CA TYR A 242 -3.15 13.29 33.22
C TYR A 242 -2.44 12.53 32.09
N PRO A 243 -1.13 12.24 32.22
CA PRO A 243 -0.39 11.41 31.28
C PRO A 243 -1.05 10.05 31.04
N ASP A 244 -1.09 9.64 29.77
CA ASP A 244 -1.39 8.27 29.36
C ASP A 244 -0.13 7.40 29.30
N LEU A 245 -0.26 6.13 28.92
CA LEU A 245 0.86 5.20 28.83
C LEU A 245 1.88 5.59 27.75
N ASP A 246 1.41 6.19 26.64
CA ASP A 246 2.24 6.53 25.50
C ASP A 246 3.11 7.76 25.80
N SER A 247 2.55 8.81 26.41
CA SER A 247 3.32 9.97 26.88
C SER A 247 4.37 9.59 27.92
N LEU A 248 4.01 8.70 28.87
CA LEU A 248 4.95 8.19 29.87
C LEU A 248 6.10 7.39 29.25
N SER A 249 5.80 6.52 28.28
CA SER A 249 6.82 5.75 27.56
C SER A 249 7.74 6.66 26.76
N ALA A 250 7.18 7.61 26.01
CA ALA A 250 7.93 8.56 25.20
C ALA A 250 8.89 9.43 26.03
N VAL A 251 8.44 9.92 27.19
CA VAL A 251 9.30 10.74 28.07
C VAL A 251 10.36 9.90 28.80
N ILE A 252 10.09 8.61 29.09
CA ILE A 252 11.11 7.69 29.62
C ILE A 252 12.20 7.42 28.58
N VAL A 253 11.84 7.26 27.30
CA VAL A 253 12.82 7.19 26.20
C VAL A 253 13.69 8.45 26.19
N SER A 254 13.11 9.63 26.32
CA SER A 254 13.87 10.88 26.45
C SER A 254 14.79 10.88 27.67
N CYS A 255 14.32 10.43 28.84
CA CYS A 255 15.16 10.31 30.05
C CYS A 255 16.33 9.34 29.86
N ARG A 256 16.12 8.21 29.18
CA ARG A 256 17.15 7.23 28.82
C ARG A 256 18.26 7.89 28.00
N HIS A 257 17.91 8.61 26.95
CA HIS A 257 18.89 9.25 26.07
C HIS A 257 19.62 10.41 26.75
N LEU A 258 18.95 11.13 27.64
CA LEU A 258 19.56 12.18 28.46
C LEU A 258 20.38 11.66 29.64
N GLY A 259 20.33 10.35 29.96
CA GLY A 259 20.93 9.79 31.18
C GLY A 259 20.31 10.34 32.47
N SER A 260 19.09 10.85 32.41
CA SER A 260 18.45 11.58 33.50
C SER A 260 17.78 10.64 34.51
N LEU A 261 18.57 10.07 35.42
CA LEU A 261 18.10 9.10 36.42
C LEU A 261 17.00 9.64 37.34
N LEU A 262 17.09 10.90 37.77
CA LEU A 262 16.13 11.49 38.71
C LEU A 262 14.73 11.58 38.08
N ASN A 263 14.61 12.26 36.94
CA ASN A 263 13.33 12.38 36.22
C ASN A 263 12.77 10.99 35.87
N GLY A 264 13.62 10.06 35.41
CA GLY A 264 13.17 8.71 35.07
C GLY A 264 12.63 7.92 36.26
N LYS A 265 13.18 8.11 37.47
CA LYS A 265 12.63 7.51 38.70
C LYS A 265 11.30 8.13 39.11
N GLU A 266 11.17 9.44 38.98
CA GLU A 266 9.91 10.15 39.28
C GLU A 266 8.79 9.68 38.36
N ILE A 267 9.06 9.63 37.05
CA ILE A 267 8.10 9.17 36.04
C ILE A 267 7.77 7.67 36.23
N HIS A 268 8.77 6.84 36.53
CA HIS A 268 8.54 5.43 36.86
C HIS A 268 7.67 5.27 38.12
N GLY A 269 7.95 6.03 39.18
CA GLY A 269 7.15 6.05 40.40
C GLY A 269 5.71 6.51 40.15
N TYR A 270 5.52 7.48 39.26
CA TYR A 270 4.20 7.92 38.80
C TYR A 270 3.48 6.80 38.03
N GLY A 271 4.13 6.17 37.05
CA GLY A 271 3.58 5.07 36.25
C GLY A 271 3.12 3.86 37.07
N ILE A 272 3.80 3.57 38.19
CA ILE A 272 3.37 2.53 39.15
C ILE A 272 2.07 2.92 39.85
N LYS A 273 1.90 4.20 40.23
CA LYS A 273 0.76 4.67 41.03
C LYS A 273 -0.55 4.74 40.24
N ILE A 274 -0.50 4.93 38.93
CA ILE A 274 -1.71 5.10 38.08
C ILE A 274 -2.42 3.77 37.72
N GLY A 275 -2.01 2.62 38.29
CA GLY A 275 -2.87 1.45 38.43
C GLY A 275 -2.83 0.40 37.30
N SER A 276 -1.98 0.54 36.29
CA SER A 276 -1.90 -0.41 35.17
C SER A 276 -0.50 -1.04 35.02
N GLY A 277 0.05 -1.60 36.10
CA GLY A 277 1.44 -2.07 36.15
C GLY A 277 1.88 -2.89 34.92
N ILE A 278 1.10 -3.90 34.52
CA ILE A 278 1.43 -4.75 33.35
C ILE A 278 1.43 -3.94 32.04
N ALA A 279 0.43 -3.08 31.81
CA ALA A 279 0.34 -2.28 30.60
C ALA A 279 1.43 -1.21 30.54
N PHE A 280 1.74 -0.59 31.69
CA PHE A 280 2.84 0.37 31.82
C PHE A 280 4.18 -0.27 31.52
N TYR A 281 4.50 -1.44 32.10
CA TYR A 281 5.75 -2.15 31.82
C TYR A 281 5.80 -2.71 30.39
N SER A 282 4.67 -3.03 29.78
CA SER A 282 4.62 -3.42 28.36
C SER A 282 5.00 -2.26 27.44
N SER A 283 4.64 -1.02 27.78
CA SER A 283 4.95 0.16 26.97
C SER A 283 6.32 0.77 27.30
N ALA A 284 6.62 1.01 28.58
CA ALA A 284 7.79 1.76 29.04
C ALA A 284 8.93 0.88 29.58
N GLY A 285 8.69 -0.40 29.82
CA GLY A 285 9.63 -1.33 30.44
C GLY A 285 11.00 -1.40 29.74
N PRO A 286 11.06 -1.59 28.40
CA PRO A 286 12.33 -1.64 27.68
C PRO A 286 13.17 -0.37 27.84
N ALA A 287 12.52 0.81 27.84
CA ALA A 287 13.20 2.09 28.01
C ALA A 287 13.69 2.29 29.46
N LEU A 288 12.91 1.86 30.46
CA LEU A 288 13.31 1.87 31.88
C LEU A 288 14.49 0.93 32.16
N LEU A 289 14.48 -0.27 31.56
CA LEU A 289 15.59 -1.23 31.67
C LEU A 289 16.89 -0.59 31.22
N ILE A 290 16.90 -0.02 30.01
CA ILE A 290 18.10 0.58 29.42
C ILE A 290 18.49 1.85 30.18
N LEU A 291 17.53 2.68 30.62
CA LEU A 291 17.83 3.84 31.48
C LEU A 291 18.56 3.42 32.75
N TYR A 292 18.03 2.44 33.48
CA TYR A 292 18.65 1.98 34.72
C TYR A 292 19.97 1.28 34.49
N ALA A 293 20.09 0.50 33.42
CA ALA A 293 21.35 -0.11 33.00
C ALA A 293 22.40 0.98 32.75
N ASN A 294 22.12 1.95 31.87
CA ASN A 294 23.02 3.07 31.54
C ASN A 294 23.42 3.88 32.78
N CYS A 295 22.54 4.01 33.76
CA CYS A 295 22.82 4.69 35.03
C CYS A 295 23.48 3.78 36.08
N SER A 296 23.96 2.59 35.71
CA SER A 296 24.60 1.59 36.60
C SER A 296 23.71 1.12 37.77
N ARG A 297 22.38 1.16 37.62
CA ARG A 297 21.37 0.72 38.59
C ARG A 297 20.89 -0.70 38.28
N ILE A 298 21.82 -1.66 38.33
CA ILE A 298 21.58 -3.07 37.90
C ILE A 298 20.39 -3.71 38.63
N GLN A 299 20.26 -3.50 39.94
CA GLN A 299 19.17 -4.09 40.72
C GLN A 299 17.80 -3.54 40.32
N ASP A 300 17.71 -2.26 39.96
CA ASP A 300 16.45 -1.65 39.51
C ASP A 300 16.09 -2.15 38.11
N ALA A 301 17.07 -2.33 37.22
CA ALA A 301 16.87 -2.96 35.91
C ALA A 301 16.33 -4.40 36.07
N ILE A 302 16.92 -5.20 36.96
CA ILE A 302 16.40 -6.56 37.26
C ILE A 302 14.96 -6.52 37.80
N ASN A 303 14.64 -5.54 38.65
CA ASN A 303 13.30 -5.39 39.19
C ASN A 303 12.28 -5.04 38.11
N VAL A 304 12.61 -4.10 37.20
CA VAL A 304 11.77 -3.77 36.04
C VAL A 304 11.56 -5.00 35.16
N PHE A 305 12.62 -5.76 34.88
CA PHE A 305 12.53 -6.97 34.04
C PHE A 305 11.58 -8.02 34.62
N ARG A 306 11.57 -8.19 35.95
CA ARG A 306 10.65 -9.11 36.64
C ARG A 306 9.19 -8.68 36.57
N LEU A 307 8.93 -7.39 36.39
CA LEU A 307 7.59 -6.81 36.30
C LEU A 307 7.07 -6.75 34.85
N MET A 308 7.95 -6.97 33.87
CA MET A 308 7.60 -7.06 32.46
C MET A 308 7.03 -8.44 32.11
N ASN A 309 6.27 -8.51 31.02
CA ASN A 309 5.67 -9.76 30.57
C ASN A 309 6.77 -10.75 30.12
N PRO A 310 6.93 -11.92 30.77
CA PRO A 310 7.97 -12.87 30.41
C PRO A 310 7.77 -13.50 29.01
N ALA A 311 6.59 -13.36 28.42
CA ALA A 311 6.30 -13.82 27.07
C ALA A 311 6.67 -12.81 25.96
N ASP A 312 7.09 -11.60 26.32
CA ASP A 312 7.45 -10.56 25.36
C ASP A 312 8.94 -10.66 24.96
N VAL A 313 9.20 -10.93 23.68
CA VAL A 313 10.56 -11.07 23.12
C VAL A 313 11.32 -9.72 23.15
N VAL A 314 10.61 -8.58 23.03
CA VAL A 314 11.22 -7.25 23.07
C VAL A 314 11.85 -7.00 24.44
N SER A 315 11.15 -7.39 25.51
CA SER A 315 11.62 -7.34 26.89
C SER A 315 12.92 -8.11 27.11
N TRP A 316 13.04 -9.33 26.56
CA TRP A 316 14.28 -10.13 26.66
C TRP A 316 15.45 -9.51 25.90
N ASN A 317 15.21 -9.02 24.68
CA ASN A 317 16.25 -8.38 23.87
C ASN A 317 16.79 -7.11 24.53
N ALA A 318 15.90 -6.27 25.09
CA ALA A 318 16.30 -5.06 25.80
C ALA A 318 17.17 -5.37 27.03
N MET A 319 16.85 -6.43 27.78
CA MET A 319 17.63 -6.86 28.95
C MET A 319 19.00 -7.41 28.56
N ILE A 320 19.08 -8.21 27.49
CA ILE A 320 20.34 -8.76 26.97
C ILE A 320 21.25 -7.63 26.49
N LEU A 321 20.72 -6.69 25.70
CA LEU A 321 21.48 -5.53 25.23
C LEU A 321 21.96 -4.67 26.39
N GLY A 322 21.10 -4.39 27.38
CA GLY A 322 21.49 -3.63 28.57
C GLY A 322 22.62 -4.29 29.38
N PHE A 323 22.66 -5.62 29.47
CA PHE A 323 23.78 -6.33 30.12
C PHE A 323 25.06 -6.36 29.28
N ILE A 324 24.94 -6.43 27.95
CA ILE A 324 26.08 -6.32 27.04
C ILE A 324 26.73 -4.94 27.16
N ASP A 325 25.92 -3.88 27.13
CA ASP A 325 26.40 -2.49 27.21
C ASP A 325 27.10 -2.19 28.54
N LEU A 326 26.76 -2.92 29.60
CA LEU A 326 27.41 -2.86 30.91
C LEU A 326 28.63 -3.78 31.07
N GLY A 327 29.01 -4.53 30.04
CA GLY A 327 30.10 -5.50 30.09
C GLY A 327 29.78 -6.76 30.92
N LEU A 328 28.52 -7.00 31.25
CA LEU A 328 28.05 -8.12 32.07
C LEU A 328 27.61 -9.31 31.19
N GLY A 329 28.54 -9.82 30.38
CA GLY A 329 28.28 -10.87 29.39
C GLY A 329 27.70 -12.17 29.96
N ASP A 330 28.07 -12.53 31.19
CA ASP A 330 27.56 -13.75 31.85
C ASP A 330 26.06 -13.66 32.15
N LEU A 331 25.59 -12.49 32.62
CA LEU A 331 24.17 -12.25 32.89
C LEU A 331 23.36 -12.15 31.58
N ALA A 332 23.95 -11.59 30.52
CA ALA A 332 23.35 -11.58 29.18
C ALA A 332 23.14 -13.00 28.64
N LEU A 333 24.16 -13.86 28.76
CA LEU A 333 24.10 -15.28 28.36
C LEU A 333 23.10 -16.08 29.20
N GLU A 334 23.03 -15.83 30.51
CA GLU A 334 22.04 -16.47 31.38
C GLU A 334 20.61 -16.08 30.96
N CYS A 335 20.36 -14.80 30.68
CA CYS A 335 19.08 -14.31 30.19
C CYS A 335 18.69 -14.93 28.84
N PHE A 336 19.64 -15.01 27.90
CA PHE A 336 19.41 -15.65 26.61
C PHE A 336 19.03 -17.13 26.75
N ARG A 337 19.70 -17.87 27.63
CA ARG A 337 19.37 -19.28 27.91
C ARG A 337 17.97 -19.43 28.53
N LYS A 338 17.57 -18.52 29.43
CA LYS A 338 16.21 -18.51 30.01
C LYS A 338 15.15 -18.20 28.95
N MET A 339 15.40 -17.25 28.06
CA MET A 339 14.52 -16.93 26.93
C MET A 339 14.28 -18.16 26.04
N GLN A 340 15.35 -18.91 25.69
CA GLN A 340 15.23 -20.11 24.85
C GLN A 340 14.39 -21.23 25.50
N ARG A 341 14.44 -21.34 26.84
CA ARG A 341 13.66 -22.34 27.59
C ARG A 341 12.17 -22.01 27.70
N ALA A 342 11.79 -20.75 27.51
CA ALA A 342 10.41 -20.28 27.60
C ALA A 342 9.52 -20.59 26.37
N GLN A 343 10.03 -21.35 25.38
CA GLN A 343 9.29 -21.80 24.17
C GLN A 343 8.61 -20.67 23.37
N LEU A 344 9.21 -19.48 23.32
CA LEU A 344 8.64 -18.35 22.57
C LEU A 344 8.71 -18.56 21.04
N PRO A 345 7.73 -18.07 20.26
CA PRO A 345 7.68 -18.29 18.81
C PRO A 345 8.95 -17.75 18.13
N ARG A 346 9.61 -18.59 17.33
CA ARG A 346 10.72 -18.19 16.45
C ARG A 346 10.20 -17.36 15.26
N LYS A 347 9.84 -16.10 15.49
CA LYS A 347 9.80 -15.08 14.43
C LYS A 347 10.84 -14.02 14.79
N PHE A 348 11.64 -13.62 13.79
CA PHE A 348 12.89 -12.85 13.85
C PHE A 348 14.18 -13.66 14.00
N SER A 349 14.60 -14.30 12.90
CA SER A 349 15.97 -14.79 12.65
C SER A 349 16.90 -13.74 12.01
N GLY A 350 16.52 -12.45 12.01
CA GLY A 350 17.32 -11.39 11.39
C GLY A 350 18.58 -11.02 12.19
N LEU A 351 18.46 -10.90 13.52
CA LEU A 351 19.57 -10.54 14.40
C LEU A 351 20.53 -11.71 14.70
N THR A 352 20.04 -12.95 14.66
CA THR A 352 20.88 -14.14 14.84
C THR A 352 21.86 -14.34 13.69
N ASN A 353 21.51 -13.93 12.46
CA ASN A 353 22.41 -14.01 11.31
C ASN A 353 23.53 -12.96 11.34
N LEU A 354 23.31 -11.84 12.05
CA LEU A 354 24.31 -10.78 12.21
C LEU A 354 25.39 -11.14 13.25
N LEU A 355 25.06 -12.03 14.19
CA LEU A 355 25.95 -12.39 15.30
C LEU A 355 26.73 -13.71 15.09
N PHE A 356 26.32 -14.58 14.16
CA PHE A 356 26.94 -15.90 13.97
C PHE A 356 27.64 -16.16 12.63
N ASN A 357 27.69 -15.20 11.71
CA ASN A 357 28.47 -15.33 10.46
C ASN A 357 29.95 -14.91 10.60
N GLY A 358 30.58 -15.33 11.69
CA GLY A 358 32.03 -15.39 11.81
C GLY A 358 32.49 -16.82 11.57
N ARG A 359 32.97 -17.09 10.34
CA ARG A 359 33.61 -18.35 9.86
C ARG A 359 32.64 -19.47 9.42
N ASN A 360 32.23 -19.39 8.17
CA ASN A 360 32.37 -20.51 7.22
C ASN A 360 32.40 -19.91 5.81
N VAL A 361 33.60 -19.91 5.23
CA VAL A 361 33.88 -19.52 3.85
C VAL A 361 33.62 -20.75 2.96
N ASP A 362 33.16 -20.49 1.74
CA ASP A 362 32.90 -21.42 0.63
C ASP A 362 31.43 -21.84 0.40
N THR A 363 30.60 -20.85 0.06
CA THR A 363 29.73 -20.91 -1.13
C THR A 363 29.54 -19.49 -1.64
N VAL A 364 30.23 -19.14 -2.73
CA VAL A 364 30.07 -17.86 -3.42
C VAL A 364 28.71 -17.88 -4.12
N VAL A 365 27.64 -17.56 -3.40
CA VAL A 365 26.40 -17.09 -4.03
C VAL A 365 26.62 -15.61 -4.28
N ASN A 366 26.90 -15.28 -5.53
CA ASN A 366 27.15 -13.93 -6.02
C ASN A 366 25.85 -13.10 -5.84
N LYS A 367 25.61 -12.54 -4.65
CA LYS A 367 24.48 -11.64 -4.42
C LYS A 367 24.75 -10.34 -5.17
N ARG A 368 24.16 -10.19 -6.37
CA ARG A 368 24.15 -8.92 -7.12
C ARG A 368 23.75 -7.78 -6.18
N LYS A 369 24.42 -6.64 -6.32
CA LYS A 369 24.09 -5.45 -5.54
C LYS A 369 22.71 -4.96 -5.98
N ARG A 370 21.91 -4.52 -5.01
CA ARG A 370 20.65 -3.84 -5.27
C ARG A 370 20.86 -2.63 -6.17
N LEU A 371 19.95 -2.43 -7.11
CA LEU A 371 19.88 -1.25 -7.94
C LEU A 371 19.70 0.01 -7.10
N ARG A 372 20.26 1.10 -7.61
CA ARG A 372 20.14 2.44 -7.04
C ARG A 372 19.84 3.44 -8.17
N PRO A 373 19.06 4.50 -7.90
CA PRO A 373 18.84 5.57 -8.87
C PRO A 373 20.17 6.18 -9.33
N GLY A 374 20.33 6.31 -10.65
CA GLY A 374 21.37 7.09 -11.28
C GLY A 374 20.97 8.55 -11.44
N LYS A 375 21.84 9.33 -12.10
CA LYS A 375 21.54 10.71 -12.45
C LYS A 375 20.66 10.76 -13.70
N ILE A 376 19.50 11.38 -13.60
CA ILE A 376 18.57 11.58 -14.72
C ILE A 376 19.02 12.81 -15.53
N SER A 377 19.15 12.68 -16.85
CA SER A 377 19.41 13.80 -17.75
C SER A 377 18.11 14.58 -18.08
N PRO A 378 18.18 15.85 -18.51
CA PRO A 378 16.99 16.64 -18.85
C PRO A 378 16.07 15.99 -19.87
N GLN A 379 14.79 16.35 -19.84
CA GLN A 379 13.81 15.89 -20.81
C GLN A 379 14.21 16.29 -22.24
N ARG A 380 14.07 15.36 -23.18
CA ARG A 380 14.43 15.58 -24.59
C ARG A 380 13.31 16.33 -25.34
N PRO A 381 13.64 17.31 -26.18
CA PRO A 381 12.63 18.13 -26.87
C PRO A 381 11.99 17.37 -28.03
N VAL A 382 10.68 17.53 -28.20
CA VAL A 382 9.94 17.01 -29.36
C VAL A 382 9.63 18.17 -30.31
N PRO A 383 10.01 18.11 -31.60
CA PRO A 383 9.68 19.12 -32.61
C PRO A 383 8.19 19.45 -32.69
N ASP A 384 7.86 20.73 -32.94
CA ASP A 384 6.48 21.21 -32.88
C ASP A 384 5.54 20.64 -33.94
N HIS A 385 6.08 20.20 -35.08
CA HIS A 385 5.31 19.61 -36.17
C HIS A 385 4.84 18.17 -35.88
N ILE A 386 5.40 17.51 -34.87
CA ILE A 386 5.00 16.15 -34.49
C ILE A 386 3.70 16.22 -33.66
N PRO A 387 2.64 15.50 -34.09
CA PRO A 387 1.38 15.45 -33.34
C PRO A 387 1.60 14.93 -31.92
N ARG A 388 1.06 15.64 -30.93
CA ARG A 388 1.18 15.28 -29.51
C ARG A 388 -0.12 14.65 -29.01
N PRO A 389 -0.05 13.60 -28.18
CA PRO A 389 -1.22 13.03 -27.51
C PRO A 389 -1.94 14.05 -26.62
N PRO A 390 -3.26 13.90 -26.39
CA PRO A 390 -4.04 14.85 -25.59
C PRO A 390 -3.54 15.07 -24.15
N TYR A 391 -2.94 14.04 -23.52
CA TYR A 391 -2.49 14.12 -22.14
C TYR A 391 -1.28 15.05 -21.93
N VAL A 392 -0.48 15.32 -22.96
CA VAL A 392 0.75 16.14 -22.84
C VAL A 392 0.44 17.56 -22.36
N LYS A 393 -0.78 18.07 -22.62
CA LYS A 393 -1.24 19.39 -22.18
C LYS A 393 -2.00 19.36 -20.84
N SER A 394 -2.28 18.17 -20.32
CA SER A 394 -3.06 17.99 -19.09
C SER A 394 -2.17 18.06 -17.85
N LYS A 395 -2.64 18.75 -16.81
CA LYS A 395 -2.04 18.69 -15.46
C LYS A 395 -2.58 17.54 -14.62
N LYS A 396 -3.57 16.78 -15.11
CA LYS A 396 -4.15 15.63 -14.41
C LYS A 396 -3.40 14.36 -14.80
N SER A 397 -3.13 13.51 -13.82
CA SER A 397 -2.60 12.17 -14.08
C SER A 397 -3.56 11.39 -14.98
N PRO A 398 -3.09 10.82 -16.10
CA PRO A 398 -3.94 10.07 -17.01
C PRO A 398 -4.30 8.70 -16.39
N GLY A 399 -5.57 8.52 -16.06
CA GLY A 399 -6.15 7.23 -15.64
C GLY A 399 -6.48 6.34 -16.83
N ILE A 400 -7.08 5.18 -16.57
CA ILE A 400 -7.59 4.29 -17.60
C ILE A 400 -8.92 4.86 -18.13
N ALA A 401 -8.96 5.18 -19.42
CA ALA A 401 -10.18 5.67 -20.05
C ALA A 401 -11.26 4.57 -20.12
N SER A 402 -12.50 4.94 -19.86
CA SER A 402 -13.61 3.99 -19.93
C SER A 402 -13.95 3.64 -21.37
N GLY A 403 -14.17 2.34 -21.60
CA GLY A 403 -14.62 1.81 -22.88
C GLY A 403 -13.49 1.19 -23.72
N PRO A 404 -13.79 0.13 -24.48
CA PRO A 404 -12.79 -0.60 -25.25
C PRO A 404 -12.36 0.14 -26.52
N GLU A 405 -11.08 0.07 -26.85
CA GLU A 405 -10.54 0.54 -28.13
C GLU A 405 -10.91 -0.46 -29.24
N VAL A 406 -12.08 -0.25 -29.86
CA VAL A 406 -12.60 -1.03 -30.99
C VAL A 406 -12.56 -0.17 -32.25
N HIS A 407 -11.98 -0.72 -33.31
CA HIS A 407 -11.61 0.06 -34.50
C HIS A 407 -12.42 -0.29 -35.75
N ASP A 408 -12.59 0.70 -36.61
CA ASP A 408 -12.95 0.53 -38.01
C ASP A 408 -11.70 0.15 -38.85
N GLU A 409 -11.87 -0.11 -40.14
CA GLU A 409 -10.77 -0.51 -41.04
C GLU A 409 -9.60 0.49 -41.02
N LYS A 410 -9.90 1.78 -41.03
CA LYS A 410 -8.89 2.85 -40.99
C LYS A 410 -8.14 2.88 -39.64
N GLY A 411 -8.86 2.69 -38.53
CA GLY A 411 -8.26 2.61 -37.21
C GLY A 411 -7.33 1.41 -37.09
N ILE A 412 -7.71 0.26 -37.65
CA ILE A 412 -6.86 -0.94 -37.70
C ILE A 412 -5.58 -0.68 -38.50
N GLU A 413 -5.66 -0.01 -39.66
CA GLU A 413 -4.47 0.37 -40.44
C GLU A 413 -3.52 1.28 -39.65
N CYS A 414 -4.07 2.25 -38.92
CA CYS A 414 -3.28 3.14 -38.07
C CYS A 414 -2.63 2.38 -36.90
N MET A 415 -3.38 1.49 -36.24
CA MET A 415 -2.85 0.63 -35.17
C MET A 415 -1.72 -0.27 -35.66
N ARG A 416 -1.87 -0.88 -36.85
CA ARG A 416 -0.81 -1.67 -37.48
C ARG A 416 0.42 -0.82 -37.79
N ALA A 417 0.26 0.42 -38.25
CA ALA A 417 1.38 1.31 -38.51
C ALA A 417 2.12 1.71 -37.23
N SER A 418 1.40 2.10 -36.18
CA SER A 418 1.99 2.44 -34.87
C SER A 418 2.67 1.23 -34.23
N GLY A 419 2.03 0.06 -34.25
CA GLY A 419 2.58 -1.18 -33.70
C GLY A 419 3.86 -1.63 -34.41
N ARG A 420 3.90 -1.57 -35.75
CA ARG A 420 5.12 -1.86 -36.52
C ARG A 420 6.26 -0.91 -36.18
N LEU A 421 5.98 0.40 -36.06
CA LEU A 421 7.02 1.35 -35.68
C LEU A 421 7.54 1.08 -34.26
N ALA A 422 6.67 0.80 -33.30
CA ALA A 422 7.07 0.44 -31.94
C ALA A 422 7.98 -0.81 -31.93
N ALA A 423 7.63 -1.83 -32.70
CA ALA A 423 8.43 -3.05 -32.84
C ALA A 423 9.82 -2.79 -33.45
N GLN A 424 9.90 -1.95 -34.50
CA GLN A 424 11.17 -1.56 -35.13
C GLN A 424 12.07 -0.77 -34.17
N VAL A 425 11.47 0.14 -33.40
CA VAL A 425 12.19 0.92 -32.39
C VAL A 425 12.68 0.02 -31.25
N LEU A 426 11.87 -0.95 -30.80
CA LEU A 426 12.26 -1.93 -29.80
C LEU A 426 13.40 -2.84 -30.28
N GLU A 427 13.35 -3.31 -31.53
CA GLU A 427 14.44 -4.08 -32.14
C GLU A 427 15.73 -3.27 -32.18
N HIS A 428 15.67 -2.01 -32.63
CA HIS A 428 16.82 -1.11 -32.62
C HIS A 428 17.38 -0.91 -31.21
N ALA A 429 16.53 -0.65 -30.22
CA ALA A 429 16.92 -0.48 -28.82
C ALA A 429 17.62 -1.73 -28.28
N GLY A 430 17.12 -2.92 -28.64
CA GLY A 430 17.73 -4.21 -28.30
C GLY A 430 19.17 -4.35 -28.79
N THR A 431 19.51 -3.79 -29.97
CA THR A 431 20.90 -3.82 -30.50
C THR A 431 21.89 -3.02 -29.66
N LEU A 432 21.41 -2.11 -28.80
CA LEU A 432 22.23 -1.26 -27.95
C LEU A 432 22.53 -1.92 -26.59
N VAL A 433 21.84 -3.02 -26.26
CA VAL A 433 21.99 -3.74 -24.99
C VAL A 433 23.33 -4.50 -24.98
N LYS A 434 24.33 -3.89 -24.36
CA LYS A 434 25.66 -4.47 -24.14
C LYS A 434 26.30 -3.88 -22.88
N PRO A 435 27.24 -4.59 -22.24
CA PRO A 435 27.90 -4.09 -21.04
C PRO A 435 28.54 -2.72 -21.29
N GLY A 436 28.31 -1.79 -20.37
CA GLY A 436 28.80 -0.42 -20.45
C GLY A 436 27.84 0.60 -21.07
N THR A 437 26.85 0.18 -21.87
CA THR A 437 25.83 1.10 -22.42
C THR A 437 24.98 1.66 -21.27
N LYS A 438 24.76 2.98 -21.25
CA LYS A 438 23.88 3.61 -20.27
C LYS A 438 22.42 3.49 -20.68
N THR A 439 21.50 3.35 -19.72
CA THR A 439 20.07 3.36 -20.04
C THR A 439 19.63 4.69 -20.66
N ASP A 440 20.23 5.82 -20.25
CA ASP A 440 19.99 7.13 -20.90
C ASP A 440 20.49 7.23 -22.36
N GLU A 441 21.47 6.40 -22.76
CA GLU A 441 21.91 6.31 -24.16
C GLU A 441 20.90 5.52 -25.00
N ILE A 442 20.26 4.50 -24.41
CA ILE A 442 19.15 3.77 -25.05
C ILE A 442 17.95 4.72 -25.24
N ASP A 443 17.59 5.49 -24.21
CA ASP A 443 16.55 6.54 -24.33
C ASP A 443 16.86 7.54 -25.43
N GLN A 444 18.13 7.99 -25.56
CA GLN A 444 18.51 8.90 -26.61
C GLN A 444 18.27 8.34 -28.01
N ALA A 445 18.70 7.10 -28.25
CA ALA A 445 18.55 6.45 -29.55
C ALA A 445 17.09 6.16 -29.88
N VAL A 446 16.31 5.67 -28.90
CA VAL A 446 14.87 5.44 -29.03
C VAL A 446 14.14 6.75 -29.33
N HIS A 447 14.42 7.80 -28.56
CA HIS A 447 13.84 9.12 -28.79
C HIS A 447 14.11 9.59 -30.22
N GLN A 448 15.38 9.57 -30.66
CA GLN A 448 15.74 10.05 -31.99
C GLN A 448 15.04 9.25 -33.10
N MET A 449 15.00 7.92 -33.00
CA MET A 449 14.35 7.08 -34.00
C MET A 449 12.83 7.32 -34.08
N ILE A 450 12.17 7.54 -32.95
CA ILE A 450 10.74 7.88 -32.90
C ILE A 450 10.48 9.24 -33.58
N ILE A 451 11.31 10.25 -33.27
CA ILE A 451 11.21 11.58 -33.87
C ILE A 451 11.47 11.54 -35.38
N ASP A 452 12.49 10.79 -35.83
CA ASP A 452 12.85 10.67 -37.25
C ASP A 452 11.73 10.02 -38.08
N ASN A 453 10.87 9.23 -37.44
CA ASN A 453 9.68 8.63 -38.05
C ASN A 453 8.40 9.47 -37.87
N GLY A 454 8.52 10.72 -37.39
CA GLY A 454 7.40 11.64 -37.23
C GLY A 454 6.40 11.24 -36.15
N ALA A 455 6.80 10.38 -35.22
CA ALA A 455 5.97 9.91 -34.12
C ALA A 455 6.35 10.60 -32.80
N TYR A 456 5.44 10.55 -31.83
CA TYR A 456 5.69 11.04 -30.47
C TYR A 456 6.01 9.88 -29.51
N PRO A 457 7.03 9.97 -28.65
CA PRO A 457 7.32 8.94 -27.65
C PRO A 457 6.30 9.02 -26.51
N SER A 458 5.35 8.08 -26.45
CA SER A 458 4.17 8.20 -25.57
C SER A 458 4.51 8.34 -24.07
N PRO A 459 5.52 7.64 -23.51
CA PRO A 459 5.85 7.81 -22.10
C PRO A 459 6.28 9.24 -21.74
N LEU A 460 6.82 10.01 -22.70
CA LEU A 460 7.37 11.33 -22.44
C LEU A 460 6.29 12.32 -21.98
N GLY A 461 6.36 12.72 -20.72
CA GLY A 461 5.39 13.60 -20.07
C GLY A 461 4.10 12.91 -19.63
N TYR A 462 3.94 11.61 -19.87
CA TYR A 462 2.77 10.85 -19.41
C TYR A 462 2.78 10.75 -17.89
N GLY A 463 1.81 11.39 -17.21
CA GLY A 463 1.79 11.46 -15.74
C GLY A 463 3.01 12.15 -15.11
N GLY A 464 3.84 12.84 -15.91
CA GLY A 464 5.12 13.39 -15.47
C GLY A 464 6.33 12.46 -15.66
N PHE A 465 6.20 11.33 -16.37
CA PHE A 465 7.35 10.47 -16.69
C PHE A 465 8.38 11.22 -17.57
N PRO A 466 9.67 11.24 -17.21
CA PRO A 466 10.62 12.19 -17.79
C PRO A 466 11.32 11.73 -19.08
N LYS A 467 11.09 10.49 -19.52
CA LYS A 467 11.85 9.82 -20.59
C LYS A 467 10.96 9.28 -21.69
N SER A 468 11.57 8.90 -22.81
CA SER A 468 10.89 8.47 -24.04
C SER A 468 10.60 6.98 -24.08
N VAL A 469 11.25 6.23 -23.20
CA VAL A 469 11.24 4.77 -23.11
C VAL A 469 11.40 4.38 -21.63
N CYS A 470 10.90 3.21 -21.24
CA CYS A 470 11.19 2.62 -19.94
C CYS A 470 12.33 1.60 -20.09
N THR A 471 13.25 1.56 -19.12
CA THR A 471 14.34 0.57 -19.06
C THR A 471 14.39 -0.07 -17.67
N SER A 472 13.86 -1.28 -17.56
CA SER A 472 13.72 -2.01 -16.29
C SER A 472 14.79 -3.08 -16.19
N VAL A 473 15.87 -2.77 -15.46
CA VAL A 473 17.03 -3.65 -15.28
C VAL A 473 16.79 -4.62 -14.12
N ASN A 474 17.16 -5.89 -14.27
CA ASN A 474 17.22 -6.92 -13.21
C ASN A 474 15.98 -7.02 -12.30
N GLU A 475 16.05 -6.51 -11.06
CA GLU A 475 14.92 -6.56 -10.11
C GLU A 475 13.84 -5.50 -10.36
N CYS A 476 14.05 -4.59 -11.32
CA CYS A 476 13.06 -3.65 -11.77
C CYS A 476 11.99 -4.38 -12.57
N ILE A 477 10.75 -4.35 -12.08
CA ILE A 477 9.59 -5.00 -12.68
C ILE A 477 9.15 -4.25 -13.93
N CYS A 478 8.90 -2.94 -13.81
CA CYS A 478 8.43 -2.08 -14.89
C CYS A 478 8.76 -0.61 -14.58
N HIS A 479 8.55 0.26 -15.58
CA HIS A 479 8.66 1.72 -15.49
C HIS A 479 10.02 2.26 -15.00
N GLY A 480 11.11 1.50 -15.17
CA GLY A 480 12.44 1.99 -14.81
C GLY A 480 12.80 3.23 -15.62
N ILE A 481 13.13 4.34 -14.95
CA ILE A 481 13.52 5.59 -15.63
C ILE A 481 14.96 5.45 -16.18
N PRO A 482 15.18 5.65 -17.48
CA PRO A 482 16.52 5.80 -18.05
C PRO A 482 17.37 6.86 -17.33
N ASP A 483 18.57 6.48 -16.91
CA ASP A 483 19.48 7.30 -16.12
C ASP A 483 20.95 7.03 -16.47
N SER A 484 21.88 7.59 -15.69
CA SER A 484 23.32 7.46 -15.92
C SER A 484 23.90 6.05 -15.69
N ARG A 485 23.10 5.07 -15.26
CA ARG A 485 23.52 3.69 -14.96
C ARG A 485 23.95 2.99 -16.24
N ALA A 486 25.15 2.43 -16.22
CA ALA A 486 25.62 1.53 -17.26
C ALA A 486 25.13 0.10 -16.98
N LEU A 487 24.73 -0.62 -18.02
CA LEU A 487 24.41 -2.04 -17.93
C LEU A 487 25.68 -2.85 -17.61
N GLU A 488 25.56 -3.84 -16.75
CA GLU A 488 26.64 -4.76 -16.37
C GLU A 488 26.54 -6.07 -17.15
N ASP A 489 27.67 -6.76 -17.30
CA ASP A 489 27.69 -8.11 -17.87
C ASP A 489 26.88 -9.07 -16.98
N GLY A 490 25.95 -9.79 -17.61
CA GLY A 490 24.99 -10.67 -16.95
C GLY A 490 23.65 -10.03 -16.61
N ASP A 491 23.46 -8.73 -16.85
CA ASP A 491 22.16 -8.08 -16.63
C ASP A 491 21.09 -8.59 -17.59
N ILE A 492 19.84 -8.55 -17.12
CA ILE A 492 18.66 -8.57 -17.98
C ILE A 492 18.02 -7.19 -17.94
N VAL A 493 17.50 -6.72 -19.07
CA VAL A 493 16.84 -5.40 -19.15
C VAL A 493 15.59 -5.50 -20.02
N ASN A 494 14.43 -5.21 -19.43
CA ASN A 494 13.24 -4.94 -20.21
C ASN A 494 13.33 -3.51 -20.78
N ILE A 495 13.12 -3.40 -22.08
CA ILE A 495 12.94 -2.13 -22.77
C ILE A 495 11.49 -2.10 -23.23
N ASP A 496 10.79 -1.06 -22.85
CA ASP A 496 9.36 -0.86 -23.09
C ASP A 496 9.16 0.43 -23.90
N VAL A 497 8.66 0.24 -25.12
CA VAL A 497 8.57 1.21 -26.21
C VAL A 497 7.11 1.41 -26.57
N THR A 498 6.65 2.65 -26.37
CA THR A 498 5.36 3.10 -26.89
C THR A 498 5.51 4.31 -27.80
N VAL A 499 4.94 4.24 -29.00
CA VAL A 499 4.93 5.35 -29.98
C VAL A 499 3.51 5.86 -30.22
N TYR A 500 3.36 7.14 -30.52
CA TYR A 500 2.11 7.74 -31.00
C TYR A 500 2.30 8.23 -32.43
N LEU A 501 1.68 7.52 -33.37
CA LEU A 501 1.77 7.77 -34.80
C LEU A 501 0.36 7.80 -35.38
N ASN A 502 0.09 8.75 -36.28
CA ASN A 502 -1.21 8.88 -36.97
C ASN A 502 -2.44 8.96 -36.05
N GLY A 503 -2.27 9.39 -34.79
CA GLY A 503 -3.35 9.48 -33.82
C GLY A 503 -3.55 8.25 -32.93
N TYR A 504 -2.66 7.25 -33.03
CA TYR A 504 -2.78 5.95 -32.36
C TYR A 504 -1.48 5.53 -31.68
N HIS A 505 -1.62 4.89 -30.52
CA HIS A 505 -0.53 4.32 -29.74
C HIS A 505 -0.20 2.90 -30.21
N GLY A 506 1.09 2.60 -30.35
CA GLY A 506 1.60 1.23 -30.51
C GLY A 506 2.54 0.91 -29.37
N ASP A 507 2.31 -0.21 -28.68
CA ASP A 507 2.90 -0.50 -27.37
C ASP A 507 3.47 -1.92 -27.26
N THR A 508 4.73 -2.03 -26.84
CA THR A 508 5.43 -3.31 -26.76
C THR A 508 6.70 -3.23 -25.93
N SER A 509 7.07 -4.35 -25.32
CA SER A 509 8.29 -4.48 -24.54
C SER A 509 8.92 -5.86 -24.66
N THR A 510 10.21 -5.94 -24.42
CA THR A 510 10.98 -7.20 -24.42
C THR A 510 12.12 -7.13 -23.42
N THR A 511 12.34 -8.23 -22.70
CA THR A 511 13.52 -8.40 -21.85
C THR A 511 14.70 -8.93 -22.67
N PHE A 512 15.76 -8.13 -22.76
CA PHE A 512 17.01 -8.44 -23.46
C PHE A 512 18.11 -8.92 -22.50
N PHE A 513 19.06 -9.67 -23.05
CA PHE A 513 20.25 -10.12 -22.33
C PHE A 513 21.42 -9.15 -22.54
N CYS A 514 22.08 -8.74 -21.46
CA CYS A 514 23.28 -7.93 -21.51
C CYS A 514 24.51 -8.80 -21.25
N GLY A 515 25.25 -9.12 -22.31
CA GLY A 515 26.45 -9.97 -22.20
C GLY A 515 26.13 -11.41 -21.79
N ASP A 516 26.90 -12.00 -20.88
CA ASP A 516 26.72 -13.39 -20.46
C ASP A 516 25.80 -13.56 -19.24
N VAL A 517 24.51 -13.75 -19.53
CA VAL A 517 23.45 -13.94 -18.53
C VAL A 517 23.42 -15.38 -18.03
N ASP A 518 23.23 -15.57 -16.72
CA ASP A 518 23.14 -16.89 -16.11
C ASP A 518 21.88 -17.69 -16.54
N ASN A 519 21.95 -19.01 -16.38
CA ASN A 519 20.88 -19.92 -16.84
C ASN A 519 19.53 -19.70 -16.15
N GLU A 520 19.52 -19.23 -14.89
CA GLU A 520 18.27 -19.00 -14.15
C GLU A 520 17.56 -17.75 -14.68
N ALA A 521 18.32 -16.68 -14.93
CA ALA A 521 17.81 -15.47 -15.57
C ALA A 521 17.35 -15.73 -17.01
N ARG A 522 18.11 -16.51 -17.80
CA ARG A 522 17.68 -16.94 -19.15
C ARG A 522 16.36 -17.71 -19.11
N LYS A 523 16.20 -18.61 -18.14
CA LYS A 523 14.96 -19.38 -17.96
C LYS A 523 13.78 -18.50 -17.55
N LEU A 524 13.99 -17.52 -16.67
CA LEU A 524 12.95 -16.54 -16.31
C LEU A 524 12.45 -15.79 -17.55
N VAL A 525 13.36 -15.25 -18.36
CA VAL A 525 13.03 -14.53 -19.60
C VAL A 525 12.29 -15.44 -20.57
N GLN A 526 12.75 -16.67 -20.77
CA GLN A 526 12.09 -17.65 -21.63
C GLN A 526 10.65 -17.94 -21.16
N VAL A 527 10.46 -18.25 -19.88
CA VAL A 527 9.13 -18.61 -19.34
C VAL A 527 8.17 -17.42 -19.38
N THR A 528 8.66 -16.20 -19.18
CA THR A 528 7.85 -14.98 -19.31
C THR A 528 7.34 -14.82 -20.74
N LYS A 529 8.20 -15.01 -21.75
CA LYS A 529 7.80 -15.00 -23.16
C LYS A 529 6.79 -16.10 -23.47
N GLU A 530 7.02 -17.33 -22.99
CA GLU A 530 6.08 -18.44 -23.17
C GLU A 530 4.70 -18.16 -22.53
N CYS A 531 4.65 -17.46 -21.38
CA CYS A 531 3.40 -17.01 -20.78
C CYS A 531 2.64 -16.07 -21.71
N LEU A 532 3.32 -15.08 -22.31
CA LEU A 532 2.72 -14.15 -23.28
C LEU A 532 2.20 -14.89 -24.51
N ASP A 533 3.05 -15.70 -25.15
CA ASP A 533 2.71 -16.43 -26.37
C ASP A 533 1.47 -17.33 -26.15
N LYS A 534 1.41 -18.03 -25.02
CA LYS A 534 0.25 -18.86 -24.65
C LYS A 534 -1.00 -18.05 -24.37
N ALA A 535 -0.87 -16.90 -23.71
CA ALA A 535 -2.00 -16.02 -23.46
C ALA A 535 -2.60 -15.47 -24.76
N ILE A 536 -1.76 -15.04 -25.70
CA ILE A 536 -2.20 -14.55 -27.02
C ILE A 536 -2.88 -15.68 -27.80
N SER A 537 -2.34 -16.90 -27.76
CA SER A 537 -2.87 -18.05 -28.54
C SER A 537 -4.32 -18.43 -28.24
N ILE A 538 -4.84 -18.02 -27.08
CA ILE A 538 -6.23 -18.29 -26.68
C ILE A 538 -7.17 -17.11 -26.96
N CYS A 539 -6.66 -15.98 -27.43
CA CYS A 539 -7.44 -14.77 -27.66
C CYS A 539 -8.25 -14.89 -28.96
N ALA A 540 -9.55 -14.64 -28.86
CA ALA A 540 -10.49 -14.65 -29.99
C ALA A 540 -11.78 -13.91 -29.58
N PRO A 541 -12.64 -13.51 -30.53
CA PRO A 541 -13.91 -12.86 -30.22
C PRO A 541 -14.76 -13.68 -29.23
N GLY A 542 -15.29 -13.00 -28.22
CA GLY A 542 -16.13 -13.61 -27.19
C GLY A 542 -15.38 -14.39 -26.11
N VAL A 543 -14.06 -14.58 -26.22
CA VAL A 543 -13.26 -15.22 -25.16
C VAL A 543 -13.20 -14.31 -23.93
N GLU A 544 -13.32 -14.90 -22.73
CA GLU A 544 -13.29 -14.13 -21.48
C GLU A 544 -11.86 -13.71 -21.10
N TYR A 545 -11.66 -12.45 -20.72
CA TYR A 545 -10.33 -11.91 -20.37
C TYR A 545 -9.66 -12.68 -19.22
N LYS A 546 -10.42 -13.14 -18.22
CA LYS A 546 -9.89 -13.94 -17.10
C LYS A 546 -9.13 -15.22 -17.52
N LYS A 547 -9.37 -15.72 -18.75
CA LYS A 547 -8.62 -16.86 -19.28
C LYS A 547 -7.15 -16.50 -19.54
N ILE A 548 -6.83 -15.25 -19.89
CA ILE A 548 -5.44 -14.76 -20.02
C ILE A 548 -4.70 -14.97 -18.70
N GLY A 549 -5.21 -14.38 -17.62
CA GLY A 549 -4.57 -14.47 -16.30
C GLY A 549 -4.50 -15.88 -15.75
N LYS A 550 -5.48 -16.73 -16.06
CA LYS A 550 -5.40 -18.16 -15.75
C LYS A 550 -4.27 -18.86 -16.49
N THR A 551 -4.18 -18.69 -17.81
CA THR A 551 -3.15 -19.32 -18.65
C THR A 551 -1.74 -18.91 -18.23
N ILE A 552 -1.52 -17.61 -17.94
CA ILE A 552 -0.24 -17.08 -17.49
C ILE A 552 0.13 -17.69 -16.13
N GLN A 553 -0.76 -17.61 -15.14
CA GLN A 553 -0.49 -18.14 -13.79
C GLN A 553 -0.27 -19.66 -13.80
N ASP A 554 -1.03 -20.42 -14.59
CA ASP A 554 -0.87 -21.87 -14.70
C ASP A 554 0.54 -22.23 -15.22
N HIS A 555 1.06 -21.49 -16.21
CA HIS A 555 2.41 -21.72 -16.75
C HIS A 555 3.52 -21.21 -15.81
N ALA A 556 3.32 -20.07 -15.15
CA ALA A 556 4.25 -19.53 -14.16
C ALA A 556 4.37 -20.45 -12.93
N ASP A 557 3.25 -20.94 -12.38
CA ASP A 557 3.23 -21.86 -11.23
C ASP A 557 3.99 -23.16 -11.53
N LYS A 558 3.83 -23.72 -12.75
CA LYS A 558 4.55 -24.92 -13.18
C LYS A 558 6.07 -24.73 -13.16
N ASN A 559 6.53 -23.51 -13.41
CA ASN A 559 7.94 -23.13 -13.40
C ASN A 559 8.40 -22.49 -12.08
N ARG A 560 7.50 -22.35 -11.11
CA ARG A 560 7.74 -21.75 -9.78
C ARG A 560 8.13 -20.27 -9.81
N TYR A 561 7.54 -19.49 -10.72
CA TYR A 561 7.71 -18.04 -10.76
C TYR A 561 6.50 -17.31 -10.19
N GLY A 562 6.74 -16.14 -9.57
CA GLY A 562 5.71 -15.21 -9.16
C GLY A 562 5.12 -14.47 -10.36
N VAL A 563 3.85 -14.05 -10.24
CA VAL A 563 3.17 -13.19 -11.22
C VAL A 563 2.80 -11.90 -10.51
N VAL A 564 3.30 -10.78 -11.00
CA VAL A 564 3.02 -9.45 -10.43
C VAL A 564 1.53 -9.13 -10.55
N ARG A 565 0.96 -8.47 -9.53
CA ARG A 565 -0.49 -8.23 -9.43
C ARG A 565 -0.89 -6.77 -9.49
N GLN A 566 0.07 -5.88 -9.27
CA GLN A 566 -0.13 -4.44 -9.16
C GLN A 566 -0.20 -3.75 -10.52
N PHE A 567 0.30 -4.41 -11.58
CA PHE A 567 0.35 -3.91 -12.96
C PHE A 567 -0.36 -4.89 -13.89
N VAL A 568 -0.97 -4.36 -14.93
CA VAL A 568 -2.06 -4.97 -15.70
C VAL A 568 -1.96 -4.49 -17.13
N GLY A 569 -2.31 -5.34 -18.09
CA GLY A 569 -2.46 -4.91 -19.47
C GLY A 569 -3.68 -4.03 -19.61
N HIS A 570 -3.80 -3.33 -20.72
CA HIS A 570 -4.83 -2.33 -20.94
C HIS A 570 -5.28 -2.26 -22.39
N GLY A 571 -6.46 -1.70 -22.64
CA GLY A 571 -6.83 -1.22 -23.96
C GLY A 571 -5.83 -0.16 -24.43
N VAL A 572 -5.46 -0.23 -25.70
CA VAL A 572 -4.52 0.72 -26.31
C VAL A 572 -5.00 1.03 -27.72
N GLY A 573 -5.01 2.31 -28.08
CA GLY A 573 -5.51 2.77 -29.37
C GLY A 573 -5.34 4.26 -29.54
N ARG A 574 -6.45 4.99 -29.72
CA ARG A 574 -6.41 6.46 -29.71
C ARG A 574 -6.04 7.01 -28.33
N VAL A 575 -6.45 6.29 -27.30
CA VAL A 575 -6.04 6.50 -25.92
C VAL A 575 -4.92 5.52 -25.58
N PHE A 576 -3.94 5.99 -24.80
CA PHE A 576 -2.81 5.16 -24.37
C PHE A 576 -3.27 4.04 -23.43
N HIS A 577 -3.96 4.38 -22.33
CA HIS A 577 -4.54 3.41 -21.40
C HIS A 577 -6.06 3.52 -21.39
N ALA A 578 -6.74 2.46 -21.83
CA ALA A 578 -8.20 2.34 -21.86
C ALA A 578 -8.66 0.97 -21.32
N ASP A 579 -9.97 0.75 -21.18
CA ASP A 579 -10.50 -0.59 -20.98
C ASP A 579 -10.15 -1.49 -22.18
N PRO A 580 -9.96 -2.81 -21.99
CA PRO A 580 -10.14 -3.56 -20.77
C PRO A 580 -8.87 -3.59 -19.92
N VAL A 581 -9.03 -3.68 -18.61
CA VAL A 581 -7.93 -4.07 -17.71
C VAL A 581 -7.68 -5.58 -17.83
N ILE A 582 -6.44 -5.96 -18.17
CA ILE A 582 -6.01 -7.35 -18.33
C ILE A 582 -5.17 -7.79 -17.12
N LEU A 583 -5.80 -8.56 -16.23
CA LEU A 583 -5.09 -9.18 -15.11
C LEU A 583 -4.30 -10.42 -15.58
N HIS A 584 -3.00 -10.45 -15.30
CA HIS A 584 -2.10 -11.56 -15.67
C HIS A 584 -2.12 -12.74 -14.70
N PHE A 585 -2.95 -12.71 -13.66
CA PHE A 585 -3.11 -13.77 -12.67
C PHE A 585 -4.54 -14.32 -12.64
N ARG A 586 -4.74 -15.51 -12.05
CA ARG A 586 -6.08 -16.11 -11.88
C ARG A 586 -7.03 -15.16 -11.16
N ASN A 587 -8.13 -14.81 -11.80
CA ASN A 587 -9.15 -13.90 -11.29
C ASN A 587 -10.55 -14.37 -11.73
N ASN A 588 -11.59 -13.68 -11.26
CA ASN A 588 -12.98 -13.96 -11.58
C ASN A 588 -13.65 -12.79 -12.31
N ASP A 589 -12.87 -11.91 -12.92
CA ASP A 589 -13.39 -10.71 -13.56
C ASP A 589 -14.21 -11.08 -14.79
N SER A 590 -15.32 -10.36 -14.97
CA SER A 590 -16.20 -10.51 -16.11
C SER A 590 -15.72 -9.65 -17.26
N GLY A 591 -16.01 -10.06 -18.49
CA GLY A 591 -15.67 -9.32 -19.70
C GLY A 591 -15.27 -10.28 -20.81
N ARG A 592 -15.49 -9.88 -22.05
CA ARG A 592 -15.19 -10.70 -23.23
C ARG A 592 -14.55 -9.84 -24.29
N MET A 593 -13.57 -10.42 -24.97
CA MET A 593 -12.89 -9.83 -26.12
C MET A 593 -13.89 -9.50 -27.22
N LEU A 594 -13.77 -8.31 -27.79
CA LEU A 594 -14.63 -7.84 -28.87
C LEU A 594 -13.87 -7.92 -30.19
N LEU A 595 -14.59 -8.18 -31.28
CA LEU A 595 -14.02 -8.12 -32.63
C LEU A 595 -13.48 -6.70 -32.90
N ASN A 596 -12.33 -6.61 -33.56
CA ASN A 596 -11.60 -5.37 -33.88
C ASN A 596 -11.11 -4.58 -32.66
N GLN A 597 -11.11 -5.19 -31.47
CA GLN A 597 -10.56 -4.59 -30.27
C GLN A 597 -9.04 -4.69 -30.23
N THR A 598 -8.37 -3.65 -29.73
CA THR A 598 -6.93 -3.70 -29.41
C THR A 598 -6.67 -3.52 -27.92
N PHE A 599 -5.75 -4.33 -27.39
CA PHE A 599 -5.28 -4.25 -26.00
C PHE A 599 -3.91 -4.90 -25.87
N THR A 600 -3.22 -4.62 -24.76
CA THR A 600 -1.92 -5.19 -24.42
C THR A 600 -2.08 -6.42 -23.53
N ILE A 601 -1.18 -7.38 -23.71
CA ILE A 601 -0.93 -8.45 -22.74
C ILE A 601 0.54 -8.34 -22.37
N GLU A 602 0.82 -8.14 -21.08
CA GLU A 602 2.15 -7.81 -20.58
C GLU A 602 2.50 -8.54 -19.27
N PRO A 603 2.70 -9.87 -19.29
CA PRO A 603 3.05 -10.61 -18.09
C PRO A 603 4.41 -10.17 -17.54
N MET A 604 4.42 -9.88 -16.24
CA MET A 604 5.62 -9.65 -15.45
C MET A 604 5.82 -10.81 -14.48
N LEU A 605 6.89 -11.58 -14.66
CA LEU A 605 7.26 -12.68 -13.77
C LEU A 605 8.41 -12.30 -12.85
N THR A 606 8.43 -12.89 -11.65
CA THR A 606 9.51 -12.69 -10.67
C THR A 606 10.07 -14.03 -10.19
N MET A 607 11.37 -14.07 -9.87
CA MET A 607 12.00 -15.27 -9.29
C MET A 607 11.60 -15.52 -7.84
N GLY A 608 11.33 -14.47 -7.07
CA GLY A 608 11.01 -14.54 -5.65
C GLY A 608 9.62 -13.99 -5.35
N SER A 609 9.56 -12.97 -4.51
CA SER A 609 8.32 -12.27 -4.18
C SER A 609 7.72 -11.62 -5.43
N TYR A 610 6.40 -11.71 -5.59
CA TYR A 610 5.65 -10.91 -6.56
C TYR A 610 5.22 -9.55 -5.99
N ASN A 611 5.56 -9.24 -4.74
CA ASN A 611 5.31 -7.94 -4.15
C ASN A 611 6.24 -6.89 -4.77
N ALA A 612 5.66 -5.74 -5.08
CA ALA A 612 6.34 -4.62 -5.68
C ALA A 612 6.56 -3.49 -4.66
N VAL A 613 7.69 -2.79 -4.79
CA VAL A 613 8.01 -1.55 -4.08
C VAL A 613 8.31 -0.48 -5.13
N MET A 614 7.64 0.66 -5.03
CA MET A 614 7.90 1.81 -5.89
C MET A 614 8.97 2.70 -5.26
N TRP A 615 9.90 3.19 -6.07
CA TRP A 615 10.91 4.16 -5.63
C TRP A 615 10.29 5.54 -5.40
N ASP A 616 11.02 6.41 -4.69
CA ASP A 616 10.60 7.79 -4.39
C ASP A 616 10.49 8.68 -5.65
N ASP A 617 10.91 8.16 -6.82
CA ASP A 617 10.71 8.81 -8.12
C ASP A 617 9.27 8.67 -8.67
N ASN A 618 8.39 7.96 -7.95
CA ASN A 618 6.98 7.67 -8.27
C ASN A 618 6.75 6.82 -9.53
N TRP A 619 7.80 6.26 -10.13
CA TRP A 619 7.71 5.50 -11.38
C TRP A 619 8.39 4.16 -11.28
N THR A 620 9.66 4.11 -10.90
CA THR A 620 10.46 2.89 -10.94
C THR A 620 9.93 1.88 -9.93
N VAL A 621 9.58 0.68 -10.41
CA VAL A 621 9.02 -0.37 -9.58
C VAL A 621 9.97 -1.55 -9.52
N VAL A 622 10.32 -1.98 -8.30
CA VAL A 622 11.22 -3.11 -8.07
C VAL A 622 10.56 -4.20 -7.25
N THR A 623 11.07 -5.42 -7.33
CA THR A 623 10.65 -6.51 -6.43
C THR A 623 11.07 -6.21 -4.98
N GLU A 624 10.20 -6.50 -4.02
CA GLU A 624 10.43 -6.24 -2.59
C GLU A 624 11.68 -6.96 -2.05
N ASP A 625 11.90 -8.19 -2.51
CA ASP A 625 13.05 -9.02 -2.16
C ASP A 625 14.22 -8.85 -3.14
N GLY A 626 14.10 -7.92 -4.09
CA GLY A 626 15.01 -7.60 -5.19
C GLY A 626 15.54 -8.84 -5.92
N SER A 627 14.66 -9.82 -6.09
CA SER A 627 14.82 -10.91 -7.04
C SER A 627 14.61 -10.40 -8.48
N LEU A 628 15.15 -11.11 -9.47
CA LEU A 628 15.00 -10.73 -10.87
C LEU A 628 13.53 -10.75 -11.31
N SER A 629 13.20 -9.82 -12.20
CA SER A 629 11.94 -9.78 -12.93
C SER A 629 12.18 -9.73 -14.43
N ALA A 630 11.26 -10.29 -15.19
CA ALA A 630 11.22 -10.17 -16.64
C ALA A 630 9.79 -9.82 -17.08
N GLN A 631 9.70 -9.06 -18.16
CA GLN A 631 8.46 -8.63 -18.78
C GLN A 631 8.57 -8.78 -20.30
N PHE A 632 7.46 -9.17 -20.92
CA PHE A 632 7.23 -9.11 -22.36
C PHE A 632 5.87 -8.53 -22.60
N GLU A 633 5.70 -7.83 -23.72
CA GLU A 633 4.43 -7.23 -24.07
C GLU A 633 4.21 -7.18 -25.57
N HIS A 634 2.97 -7.45 -25.96
CA HIS A 634 2.46 -7.14 -27.28
C HIS A 634 1.11 -6.45 -27.21
N THR A 635 0.96 -5.40 -28.04
CA THR A 635 -0.36 -4.97 -28.52
C THR A 635 -0.91 -6.00 -29.49
N ILE A 636 -2.12 -6.50 -29.22
CA ILE A 636 -2.85 -7.42 -30.10
C ILE A 636 -4.15 -6.82 -30.63
N LEU A 637 -4.58 -7.28 -31.80
CA LEU A 637 -5.88 -7.01 -32.42
C LEU A 637 -6.70 -8.29 -32.44
N ILE A 638 -7.93 -8.25 -31.93
CA ILE A 638 -8.86 -9.37 -32.02
C ILE A 638 -9.48 -9.42 -33.42
N THR A 639 -9.25 -10.51 -34.15
CA THR A 639 -9.75 -10.76 -35.50
C THR A 639 -10.86 -11.81 -35.47
N GLU A 640 -11.52 -12.09 -36.59
CA GLU A 640 -12.62 -13.07 -36.64
C GLU A 640 -12.19 -14.48 -36.17
N ASP A 641 -10.95 -14.86 -36.49
CA ASP A 641 -10.41 -16.20 -36.25
C ASP A 641 -9.44 -16.30 -35.06
N GLY A 642 -9.20 -15.20 -34.33
CA GLY A 642 -8.25 -15.20 -33.22
C GLY A 642 -7.71 -13.83 -32.83
N ALA A 643 -6.38 -13.72 -32.75
CA ALA A 643 -5.66 -12.48 -32.45
C ALA A 643 -4.44 -12.31 -33.36
N GLU A 644 -4.25 -11.09 -33.86
CA GLU A 644 -3.08 -10.64 -34.62
C GLU A 644 -2.15 -9.84 -33.69
N ILE A 645 -0.86 -10.15 -33.69
CA ILE A 645 0.15 -9.35 -32.97
C ILE A 645 0.52 -8.16 -33.85
N LEU A 646 0.24 -6.94 -33.38
CA LEU A 646 0.51 -5.72 -34.16
C LEU A 646 1.95 -5.21 -34.02
N THR A 647 2.69 -5.77 -33.05
CA THR A 647 4.01 -5.32 -32.61
C THR A 647 5.08 -6.38 -32.87
N GLN A 648 5.01 -6.99 -34.05
CA GLN A 648 6.01 -7.92 -34.55
C GLN A 648 6.59 -7.35 -35.85
N CYS A 649 7.91 -7.42 -36.00
CA CYS A 649 8.63 -6.99 -37.22
C CYS A 649 8.53 -8.02 -38.34
#